data_AF-A0A2I3SLU9-F1
#
_entry.id   AF-A0A2I3SLU9-F1
#
_cell.length_a   1.000
_cell.length_b   1.000
_cell.length_c   1.000
_cell.angle_alpha   90.00
_cell.angle_beta   90.00
_cell.angle_gamma   90.00
#
_symmetry.space_group_name_H-M   'P 1'
#
loop_
_entity.id
_entity.type
_entity.pdbx_description
1 polymer ?
#
loop_
_entity_poly.entity_id
_entity_poly.type
_entity_poly.pdbx_seq_one_letter_code
_entity_poly.pdbx_strand_id
1 'polypeptide(L)'
;MPGEAVEYHSIQLIRDEFLMNVQKFASNIQRTMQQLEGEIKLEMPTISVEGEVSDLAADPETVDILEQCVINWLNQISTAVEAQLKKTPQGKGPLAEIEFWRERNATLSALHEQTKLPIVRKVLDVIKESNSMLVANLQPVFTELFKFHTEASDNVRFLSTVERYFKNITHGSGFHVVLDTIPAMMSALRMVWIISRHYNKDERMIPLMERIAWEIAERVCRVVNLRTLFKENRASAQSKTLEARNTLRLWKKAYFDTRAKIEASGREARWEFDRKRLFERTDYMATICQDLSDVLQVLEEFYNIFGPELKAVTGDPKRIDDVLCRVDGLVTPMENLTFDPFSIKSSQFWKYVMDEFKIEVLVIEKEAKHFIDESFKTLRSAEAAFDMLLKFKHIRSREAVNRQMMMKFNDILAQYCKEIDIINKIFVQNLENPPLYKNHPPVAGAIYWERSLFFRIKHTILRFQEVQEILDSDRGQEVKQKYLEVGRTMKEYEDRKYEQWMEVTEQVLPALMKKSLLTKSSIATEEPSTLERGAVFAINFSPALREIINETKYLEQLGFTVPELARNVALQEDKFLRYTDGIQRMLDHYHMLMGTLNDAESVLLNDHSQELLRVFRSGYKRLNWNSLGIGDYITGCKQAIGKFESLVHQIHKNADDISSRLTLIEAINLFKYPAAKSEEELPGVKEFFEHIERERASDVDHMVRWYLAIGPLLTKVEGLVVHTNTGKAPKLASYYKHWEKKIYEVLTKLILKNLQSFNSLILGNVPLFHTETILTAPEIILHPNTNEIDKMCFHCVRNCVEITKHFVRWMNGSCIECPPQKGEEEEVVIINFYNDISLNPQIIEQAVMIPQNVHRILINLMKYLQKWKRYRPLWKLDKAIVMEKFAAKKPPCVAYDEKLQFYSKIAYEVMRHPLIKDEHCIRLQLGHLANTVQENAKSWVISLGKLLNESAKEELYNLHEEMEVLNRCV
;
A
#
# COMPACT_ATOMS: atom_id res chain seq x y z
N MET A 1 -26.02 -20.29 3.14
CA MET A 1 -27.28 -21.08 3.25
C MET A 1 -27.43 -22.01 2.04
N PRO A 2 -26.80 -23.20 2.08
CA PRO A 2 -27.29 -24.39 1.34
C PRO A 2 -27.34 -25.67 2.21
N GLY A 3 -27.11 -25.57 3.52
CA GLY A 3 -26.97 -26.73 4.42
C GLY A 3 -28.28 -27.40 4.85
N GLU A 4 -29.36 -26.64 5.01
CA GLU A 4 -30.63 -27.17 5.56
C GLU A 4 -31.38 -28.10 4.59
N ALA A 5 -31.23 -27.93 3.27
CA ALA A 5 -31.87 -28.79 2.28
C ALA A 5 -31.22 -30.19 2.18
N VAL A 6 -29.91 -30.29 2.49
CA VAL A 6 -29.17 -31.56 2.47
C VAL A 6 -29.47 -32.39 3.71
N GLU A 7 -29.64 -31.75 4.88
CA GLU A 7 -30.07 -32.43 6.11
C GLU A 7 -31.48 -33.02 5.99
N TYR A 8 -32.45 -32.27 5.43
CA TYR A 8 -33.81 -32.80 5.21
C TYR A 8 -33.85 -34.01 4.26
N HIS A 9 -33.01 -34.04 3.23
CA HIS A 9 -32.90 -35.17 2.30
C HIS A 9 -32.24 -36.39 2.97
N SER A 10 -31.26 -36.16 3.85
CA SER A 10 -30.61 -37.23 4.63
C SER A 10 -31.55 -37.86 5.66
N ILE A 11 -32.40 -37.07 6.31
CA ILE A 11 -33.40 -37.56 7.28
C ILE A 11 -34.51 -38.35 6.57
N GLN A 12 -34.92 -37.94 5.36
CA GLN A 12 -35.85 -38.71 4.54
C GLN A 12 -35.25 -40.06 4.11
N LEU A 13 -33.99 -40.08 3.66
CA LEU A 13 -33.31 -41.34 3.31
C LEU A 13 -33.17 -42.29 4.51
N ILE A 14 -32.82 -41.76 5.69
CA ILE A 14 -32.72 -42.57 6.92
C ILE A 14 -34.11 -43.09 7.34
N ARG A 15 -35.16 -42.28 7.21
CA ARG A 15 -36.54 -42.68 7.50
C ARG A 15 -37.02 -43.76 6.54
N ASP A 16 -36.72 -43.62 5.25
CA ASP A 16 -37.10 -44.58 4.21
C ASP A 16 -36.29 -45.88 4.36
N GLU A 17 -35.00 -45.80 4.67
CA GLU A 17 -34.16 -46.96 5.00
C GLU A 17 -34.65 -47.68 6.26
N PHE A 18 -35.06 -46.93 7.30
CA PHE A 18 -35.65 -47.49 8.51
C PHE A 18 -37.00 -48.17 8.21
N LEU A 19 -37.88 -47.54 7.43
CA LEU A 19 -39.16 -48.13 6.99
C LEU A 19 -38.93 -49.41 6.15
N MET A 20 -37.95 -49.40 5.26
CA MET A 20 -37.59 -50.54 4.42
C MET A 20 -36.98 -51.69 5.26
N ASN A 21 -36.20 -51.36 6.29
CA ASN A 21 -35.68 -52.32 7.26
C ASN A 21 -36.76 -52.87 8.19
N VAL A 22 -37.72 -52.05 8.62
CA VAL A 22 -38.90 -52.50 9.40
C VAL A 22 -39.82 -53.36 8.52
N GLN A 23 -40.01 -53.03 7.24
CA GLN A 23 -40.73 -53.88 6.30
C GLN A 23 -39.99 -55.20 6.06
N LYS A 24 -38.67 -55.19 5.92
CA LYS A 24 -37.86 -56.44 5.85
C LYS A 24 -37.96 -57.24 7.14
N PHE A 25 -37.99 -56.58 8.29
CA PHE A 25 -38.13 -57.24 9.58
C PHE A 25 -39.54 -57.83 9.75
N ALA A 26 -40.58 -57.11 9.35
CA ALA A 26 -41.96 -57.60 9.32
C ALA A 26 -42.12 -58.75 8.31
N SER A 27 -41.53 -58.65 7.12
CA SER A 27 -41.52 -59.75 6.15
C SER A 27 -40.72 -60.95 6.64
N ASN A 28 -39.63 -60.72 7.38
CA ASN A 28 -38.87 -61.79 8.01
C ASN A 28 -39.67 -62.43 9.14
N ILE A 29 -40.34 -61.67 10.01
CA ILE A 29 -41.25 -62.20 11.04
C ILE A 29 -42.39 -62.96 10.39
N GLN A 30 -42.99 -62.44 9.31
CA GLN A 30 -44.09 -63.10 8.61
C GLN A 30 -43.62 -64.37 7.90
N ARG A 31 -42.40 -64.37 7.34
CA ARG A 31 -41.73 -65.58 6.81
C ARG A 31 -41.41 -66.55 7.93
N THR A 32 -40.97 -66.08 9.10
CA THR A 32 -40.71 -66.92 10.28
C THR A 32 -42.01 -67.47 10.87
N MET A 33 -43.11 -66.72 10.86
CA MET A 33 -44.45 -67.19 11.22
C MET A 33 -44.94 -68.24 10.23
N GLN A 34 -44.80 -68.01 8.93
CA GLN A 34 -45.11 -69.01 7.89
C GLN A 34 -44.22 -70.26 8.01
N GLN A 35 -42.94 -70.11 8.37
CA GLN A 35 -42.01 -71.21 8.62
C GLN A 35 -42.32 -71.97 9.92
N LEU A 36 -42.79 -71.27 10.97
CA LEU A 36 -43.24 -71.87 12.24
C LEU A 36 -44.58 -72.60 12.10
N GLU A 37 -45.48 -72.09 11.25
CA GLU A 37 -46.73 -72.76 10.91
C GLU A 37 -46.56 -73.91 9.91
N GLY A 38 -45.40 -74.00 9.25
CA GLY A 38 -45.10 -74.97 8.20
C GLY A 38 -45.81 -74.64 6.87
N GLU A 39 -45.06 -74.54 5.77
CA GLU A 39 -45.63 -74.35 4.41
C GLU A 39 -46.54 -75.51 3.98
N ILE A 40 -46.41 -76.67 4.61
CA ILE A 40 -47.15 -77.88 4.32
C ILE A 40 -47.73 -78.37 5.65
N LYS A 41 -49.05 -78.34 5.80
CA LYS A 41 -49.78 -78.80 6.99
C LYS A 41 -50.43 -80.15 6.69
N LEU A 42 -50.21 -81.12 7.57
CA LEU A 42 -50.91 -82.40 7.53
C LEU A 42 -52.40 -82.19 7.77
N GLU A 43 -53.25 -82.71 6.87
CA GLU A 43 -54.71 -82.62 6.98
C GLU A 43 -55.24 -83.42 8.17
N MET A 44 -55.69 -82.77 9.25
CA MET A 44 -56.19 -83.47 10.43
C MET A 44 -57.52 -84.18 10.15
N PRO A 45 -57.79 -85.34 10.79
CA PRO A 45 -59.05 -86.05 10.60
C PRO A 45 -60.24 -85.20 11.06
N THR A 46 -61.35 -85.27 10.32
CA THR A 46 -62.59 -84.54 10.62
C THR A 46 -63.43 -85.15 11.74
N ILE A 47 -63.11 -86.38 12.15
CA ILE A 47 -63.75 -87.13 13.24
C ILE A 47 -63.01 -86.94 14.57
N SER A 48 -63.74 -86.96 15.70
CA SER A 48 -63.13 -86.86 17.03
C SER A 48 -62.39 -88.14 17.39
N VAL A 49 -61.09 -88.02 17.67
CA VAL A 49 -60.21 -89.15 18.03
C VAL A 49 -60.06 -89.29 19.55
N GLU A 50 -61.02 -88.81 20.35
CA GLU A 50 -60.91 -88.75 21.82
C GLU A 50 -61.07 -90.11 22.52
N GLY A 51 -61.71 -91.11 21.90
CA GLY A 51 -61.92 -92.48 22.45
C GLY A 51 -60.64 -93.32 22.66
N GLU A 52 -60.75 -94.48 23.32
CA GLU A 52 -59.66 -95.45 23.46
C GLU A 52 -59.25 -96.02 22.09
N VAL A 53 -57.95 -96.32 21.90
CA VAL A 53 -57.41 -96.77 20.61
C VAL A 53 -58.07 -98.08 20.15
N SER A 54 -58.38 -98.98 21.08
CA SER A 54 -59.02 -100.27 20.78
C SER A 54 -60.46 -100.11 20.28
N ASP A 55 -61.21 -99.16 20.83
CA ASP A 55 -62.60 -98.89 20.43
C ASP A 55 -62.67 -98.26 19.03
N LEU A 56 -61.77 -97.31 18.76
CA LEU A 56 -61.66 -96.65 17.46
C LEU A 56 -61.13 -97.57 16.36
N ALA A 57 -60.33 -98.58 16.71
CA ALA A 57 -59.83 -99.59 15.78
C ALA A 57 -60.88 -100.68 15.46
N ALA A 58 -61.90 -100.85 16.30
CA ALA A 58 -62.96 -101.83 16.12
C ALA A 58 -64.11 -101.33 15.23
N ASP A 59 -64.28 -100.02 15.07
CA ASP A 59 -65.30 -99.40 14.21
C ASP A 59 -64.77 -99.22 12.76
N PRO A 60 -65.29 -99.99 11.78
CA PRO A 60 -64.82 -99.95 10.40
C PRO A 60 -65.01 -98.59 9.71
N GLU A 61 -66.06 -97.84 10.05
CA GLU A 61 -66.34 -96.55 9.39
C GLU A 61 -65.35 -95.48 9.84
N THR A 62 -65.00 -95.44 11.13
CA THR A 62 -63.91 -94.59 11.61
C THR A 62 -62.55 -95.00 11.08
N VAL A 63 -62.26 -96.31 10.98
CA VAL A 63 -60.98 -96.79 10.43
C VAL A 63 -60.83 -96.35 8.97
N ASP A 64 -61.86 -96.51 8.12
CA ASP A 64 -61.82 -96.07 6.71
C ASP A 64 -61.53 -94.56 6.57
N ILE A 65 -62.14 -93.71 7.41
CA ILE A 65 -61.89 -92.26 7.40
C ILE A 65 -60.45 -91.94 7.83
N LEU A 66 -59.94 -92.63 8.87
CA LEU A 66 -58.56 -92.47 9.32
C LEU A 66 -57.55 -93.00 8.28
N GLU A 67 -57.88 -94.09 7.58
CA GLU A 67 -57.06 -94.64 6.49
C GLU A 67 -56.92 -93.63 5.34
N GLN A 68 -58.01 -92.98 4.91
CA GLN A 68 -57.96 -91.93 3.89
C GLN A 68 -57.13 -90.72 4.34
N CYS A 69 -57.26 -90.30 5.60
CA CYS A 69 -56.46 -89.23 6.19
C CYS A 69 -54.96 -89.57 6.16
N VAL A 70 -54.60 -90.80 6.50
CA VAL A 70 -53.22 -91.31 6.46
C VAL A 70 -52.69 -91.38 5.02
N ILE A 71 -53.51 -91.80 4.04
CA ILE A 71 -53.11 -91.78 2.61
C ILE A 71 -52.80 -90.36 2.15
N ASN A 72 -53.61 -89.38 2.56
CA ASN A 72 -53.36 -87.96 2.27
C ASN A 72 -52.04 -87.49 2.90
N TRP A 73 -51.78 -87.85 4.16
CA TRP A 73 -50.50 -87.54 4.80
C TRP A 73 -49.30 -88.14 4.05
N LEU A 74 -49.40 -89.38 3.60
CA LEU A 74 -48.34 -90.03 2.82
C LEU A 74 -48.06 -89.28 1.51
N ASN A 75 -49.11 -88.87 0.79
CA ASN A 75 -48.96 -88.08 -0.44
C ASN A 75 -48.37 -86.70 -0.16
N GLN A 76 -48.83 -86.02 0.89
CA GLN A 76 -48.33 -84.69 1.29
C GLN A 76 -46.85 -84.75 1.67
N ILE A 77 -46.45 -85.74 2.49
CA ILE A 77 -45.05 -85.91 2.92
C ILE A 77 -44.16 -86.29 1.73
N SER A 78 -44.57 -87.26 0.90
CA SER A 78 -43.77 -87.68 -0.27
C SER A 78 -43.60 -86.54 -1.27
N THR A 79 -44.66 -85.80 -1.59
CA THR A 79 -44.61 -84.64 -2.49
C THR A 79 -43.69 -83.55 -1.92
N ALA A 80 -43.76 -83.29 -0.62
CA ALA A 80 -42.90 -82.32 0.05
C ALA A 80 -41.41 -82.72 -0.01
N VAL A 81 -41.10 -83.98 0.28
CA VAL A 81 -39.74 -84.51 0.24
C VAL A 81 -39.19 -84.47 -1.19
N GLU A 82 -39.97 -84.88 -2.19
CA GLU A 82 -39.59 -84.79 -3.60
C GLU A 82 -39.33 -83.35 -4.05
N ALA A 83 -40.19 -82.40 -3.65
CA ALA A 83 -40.00 -80.99 -3.97
C ALA A 83 -38.69 -80.46 -3.39
N GLN A 84 -38.35 -80.82 -2.15
CA GLN A 84 -37.11 -80.44 -1.49
C GLN A 84 -35.87 -81.09 -2.11
N LEU A 85 -35.99 -82.30 -2.65
CA LEU A 85 -34.90 -82.98 -3.37
C LEU A 85 -34.57 -82.31 -4.71
N LYS A 86 -35.56 -81.70 -5.39
CA LYS A 86 -35.38 -81.00 -6.68
C LYS A 86 -34.84 -79.58 -6.55
N LYS A 87 -34.93 -78.95 -5.37
CA LYS A 87 -34.42 -77.58 -5.14
C LYS A 87 -32.89 -77.53 -5.24
N THR A 88 -32.38 -76.43 -5.81
CA THR A 88 -30.94 -76.10 -5.83
C THR A 88 -30.69 -74.73 -5.18
N PRO A 89 -29.47 -74.45 -4.70
CA PRO A 89 -29.20 -73.19 -4.01
C PRO A 89 -29.30 -71.97 -4.93
N GLN A 90 -30.06 -70.95 -4.51
CA GLN A 90 -30.30 -69.73 -5.28
C GLN A 90 -29.16 -68.72 -5.12
N GLY A 91 -28.35 -68.57 -6.17
CA GLY A 91 -27.19 -67.66 -6.21
C GLY A 91 -25.87 -68.40 -6.45
N LYS A 92 -24.79 -67.66 -6.74
CA LYS A 92 -23.47 -68.25 -7.07
C LYS A 92 -22.46 -68.21 -5.92
N GLY A 93 -22.69 -67.39 -4.89
CA GLY A 93 -21.82 -67.30 -3.71
C GLY A 93 -22.06 -68.41 -2.68
N PRO A 94 -21.20 -68.51 -1.65
CA PRO A 94 -21.27 -69.56 -0.63
C PRO A 94 -22.40 -69.33 0.40
N LEU A 95 -22.85 -68.09 0.61
CA LEU A 95 -24.00 -67.79 1.48
C LEU A 95 -25.30 -68.40 0.97
N ALA A 96 -25.43 -68.58 -0.35
CA ALA A 96 -26.59 -69.24 -0.96
C ALA A 96 -26.69 -70.72 -0.55
N GLU A 97 -25.57 -71.40 -0.36
CA GLU A 97 -25.53 -72.79 0.12
C GLU A 97 -26.09 -72.88 1.56
N ILE A 98 -25.74 -71.92 2.42
CA ILE A 98 -26.22 -71.88 3.80
C ILE A 98 -27.73 -71.64 3.84
N GLU A 99 -28.22 -70.66 3.09
CA GLU A 99 -29.65 -70.34 3.08
C GLU A 99 -30.47 -71.50 2.49
N PHE A 100 -29.96 -72.19 1.47
CA PHE A 100 -30.56 -73.39 0.92
C PHE A 100 -30.77 -74.49 1.97
N TRP A 101 -29.73 -74.83 2.74
CA TRP A 101 -29.86 -75.83 3.79
C TRP A 101 -30.74 -75.37 4.95
N ARG A 102 -30.73 -74.07 5.27
CA ARG A 102 -31.59 -73.48 6.30
C ARG A 102 -33.07 -73.59 5.92
N GLU A 103 -33.43 -73.25 4.68
CA GLU A 103 -34.79 -73.39 4.17
C GLU A 103 -35.23 -74.86 4.13
N ARG A 104 -34.38 -75.74 3.60
CA ARG A 104 -34.66 -77.19 3.55
C ARG A 104 -34.84 -77.79 4.93
N ASN A 105 -34.00 -77.41 5.89
CA ASN A 105 -34.15 -77.83 7.29
C ASN A 105 -35.45 -77.31 7.90
N ALA A 106 -35.82 -76.04 7.66
CA ALA A 106 -37.07 -75.48 8.18
C ALA A 106 -38.29 -76.26 7.69
N THR A 107 -38.40 -76.55 6.38
CA THR A 107 -39.53 -77.31 5.83
C THR A 107 -39.57 -78.75 6.35
N LEU A 108 -38.45 -79.48 6.32
CA LEU A 108 -38.41 -80.89 6.74
C LEU A 108 -38.56 -81.05 8.26
N SER A 109 -38.02 -80.14 9.06
CA SER A 109 -38.20 -80.13 10.51
C SER A 109 -39.65 -79.85 10.88
N ALA A 110 -40.29 -78.86 10.25
CA ALA A 110 -41.69 -78.55 10.50
C ALA A 110 -42.59 -79.76 10.16
N LEU A 111 -42.36 -80.42 9.03
CA LEU A 111 -43.08 -81.64 8.66
C LEU A 111 -42.84 -82.78 9.66
N HIS A 112 -41.58 -83.00 10.08
CA HIS A 112 -41.25 -84.04 11.05
C HIS A 112 -41.86 -83.78 12.43
N GLU A 113 -41.92 -82.53 12.89
CA GLU A 113 -42.59 -82.20 14.16
C GLU A 113 -44.11 -82.37 14.08
N GLN A 114 -44.72 -82.13 12.92
CA GLN A 114 -46.15 -82.40 12.72
C GLN A 114 -46.49 -83.89 12.86
N THR A 115 -45.61 -84.81 12.44
CA THR A 115 -45.83 -86.26 12.63
C THR A 115 -45.79 -86.68 14.10
N LYS A 116 -45.19 -85.85 14.96
CA LYS A 116 -45.12 -86.05 16.40
C LYS A 116 -46.30 -85.45 17.15
N LEU A 117 -47.25 -84.79 16.49
CA LEU A 117 -48.41 -84.23 17.18
C LEU A 117 -49.22 -85.35 17.87
N PRO A 118 -49.77 -85.12 19.08
CA PRO A 118 -50.49 -86.17 19.83
C PRO A 118 -51.64 -86.80 19.05
N ILE A 119 -52.38 -85.98 18.29
CA ILE A 119 -53.50 -86.43 17.44
C ILE A 119 -52.98 -87.36 16.33
N VAL A 120 -51.90 -86.96 15.64
CA VAL A 120 -51.30 -87.75 14.55
C VAL A 120 -50.78 -89.09 15.08
N ARG A 121 -50.10 -89.11 16.24
CA ARG A 121 -49.67 -90.37 16.87
C ARG A 121 -50.83 -91.28 17.22
N LYS A 122 -51.90 -90.73 17.80
CA LYS A 122 -53.09 -91.50 18.17
C LYS A 122 -53.77 -92.13 16.95
N VAL A 123 -53.86 -91.40 15.85
CA VAL A 123 -54.36 -91.94 14.56
C VAL A 123 -53.47 -93.08 14.07
N LEU A 124 -52.15 -92.92 14.12
CA LEU A 124 -51.21 -93.98 13.71
C LEU A 124 -51.29 -95.23 14.62
N ASP A 125 -51.54 -95.06 15.92
CA ASP A 125 -51.73 -96.16 16.86
C ASP A 125 -53.03 -96.93 16.57
N VAL A 126 -54.13 -96.22 16.24
CA VAL A 126 -55.41 -96.85 15.82
C VAL A 126 -55.24 -97.66 14.54
N ILE A 127 -54.57 -97.10 13.52
CA ILE A 127 -54.30 -97.76 12.23
C ILE A 127 -53.38 -98.97 12.39
N LYS A 128 -52.51 -98.96 13.41
CA LYS A 128 -51.65 -100.10 13.75
C LYS A 128 -52.43 -101.20 14.46
N GLU A 129 -53.30 -100.84 15.40
CA GLU A 129 -54.13 -101.79 16.15
C GLU A 129 -55.20 -102.45 15.26
N SER A 130 -55.74 -101.73 14.26
CA SER A 130 -56.69 -102.26 13.28
C SER A 130 -56.09 -103.25 12.27
N ASN A 131 -54.77 -103.53 12.35
CA ASN A 131 -54.01 -104.35 11.40
C ASN A 131 -54.13 -103.88 9.94
N SER A 132 -54.23 -102.56 9.71
CA SER A 132 -54.30 -101.98 8.37
C SER A 132 -53.04 -102.27 7.55
N MET A 133 -53.23 -102.61 6.27
CA MET A 133 -52.12 -102.79 5.31
C MET A 133 -51.35 -101.50 5.03
N LEU A 134 -51.91 -100.32 5.38
CA LEU A 134 -51.25 -99.02 5.21
C LEU A 134 -50.01 -98.84 6.10
N VAL A 135 -49.93 -99.56 7.23
CA VAL A 135 -48.78 -99.50 8.15
C VAL A 135 -47.46 -99.85 7.43
N ALA A 136 -47.51 -100.77 6.46
CA ALA A 136 -46.35 -101.17 5.66
C ALA A 136 -45.82 -100.03 4.78
N ASN A 137 -46.70 -99.13 4.30
CA ASN A 137 -46.33 -97.97 3.47
C ASN A 137 -45.97 -96.74 4.32
N LEU A 138 -46.44 -96.67 5.57
CA LEU A 138 -46.16 -95.58 6.50
C LEU A 138 -44.70 -95.54 6.97
N GLN A 139 -44.17 -96.69 7.37
CA GLN A 139 -42.82 -96.77 7.96
C GLN A 139 -41.70 -96.28 7.02
N PRO A 140 -41.68 -96.64 5.72
CA PRO A 140 -40.67 -96.13 4.78
C PRO A 140 -40.69 -94.61 4.64
N VAL A 141 -41.87 -94.00 4.46
CA VAL A 141 -42.01 -92.55 4.22
C VAL A 141 -41.60 -91.74 5.45
N PHE A 142 -41.99 -92.15 6.65
CA PHE A 142 -41.54 -91.48 7.88
C PHE A 142 -40.05 -91.67 8.15
N THR A 143 -39.49 -92.85 7.85
CA THR A 143 -38.05 -93.11 7.98
C THR A 143 -37.25 -92.24 7.01
N GLU A 144 -37.74 -92.07 5.78
CA GLU A 144 -37.14 -91.21 4.77
C GLU A 144 -37.20 -89.72 5.16
N LEU A 145 -38.37 -89.25 5.65
CA LEU A 145 -38.52 -87.90 6.18
C LEU A 145 -37.56 -87.64 7.35
N PHE A 146 -37.48 -88.56 8.31
CA PHE A 146 -36.57 -88.45 9.45
C PHE A 146 -35.10 -88.42 9.03
N LYS A 147 -34.71 -89.26 8.07
CA LYS A 147 -33.36 -89.29 7.49
C LYS A 147 -32.99 -87.94 6.87
N PHE A 148 -33.84 -87.40 5.99
CA PHE A 148 -33.56 -86.12 5.33
C PHE A 148 -33.63 -84.93 6.28
N HIS A 149 -34.52 -84.95 7.27
CA HIS A 149 -34.56 -83.96 8.34
C HIS A 149 -33.25 -83.96 9.14
N THR A 150 -32.78 -85.13 9.57
CA THR A 150 -31.52 -85.27 10.32
C THR A 150 -30.33 -84.79 9.51
N GLU A 151 -30.25 -85.15 8.22
CA GLU A 151 -29.23 -84.66 7.29
C GLU A 151 -29.27 -83.13 7.18
N ALA A 152 -30.45 -82.53 6.96
CA ALA A 152 -30.58 -81.09 6.80
C ALA A 152 -30.20 -80.34 8.09
N SER A 153 -30.61 -80.85 9.25
CA SER A 153 -30.29 -80.28 10.57
C SER A 153 -28.78 -80.31 10.87
N ASP A 154 -28.12 -81.44 10.62
CA ASP A 154 -26.67 -81.56 10.79
C ASP A 154 -25.91 -80.66 9.80
N ASN A 155 -26.34 -80.58 8.54
CA ASN A 155 -25.72 -79.70 7.54
C ASN A 155 -25.81 -78.22 7.91
N VAL A 156 -26.98 -77.76 8.39
CA VAL A 156 -27.14 -76.39 8.90
C VAL A 156 -26.18 -76.13 10.06
N ARG A 157 -26.09 -77.06 11.03
CA ARG A 157 -25.20 -76.90 12.18
C ARG A 157 -23.74 -76.71 11.76
N PHE A 158 -23.23 -77.53 10.83
CA PHE A 158 -21.84 -77.41 10.36
C PHE A 158 -21.61 -76.16 9.51
N LEU A 159 -22.51 -75.84 8.57
CA LEU A 159 -22.37 -74.66 7.72
C LEU A 159 -22.48 -73.34 8.50
N SER A 160 -23.28 -73.29 9.56
CA SER A 160 -23.35 -72.13 10.44
C SER A 160 -22.01 -71.80 11.12
N THR A 161 -21.12 -72.78 11.29
CA THR A 161 -19.76 -72.52 11.85
C THR A 161 -18.86 -71.71 10.92
N VAL A 162 -19.14 -71.71 9.61
CA VAL A 162 -18.35 -71.00 8.59
C VAL A 162 -19.05 -69.75 8.03
N GLU A 163 -20.32 -69.52 8.39
CA GLU A 163 -21.14 -68.41 7.89
C GLU A 163 -20.49 -67.04 8.08
N ARG A 164 -19.86 -66.80 9.24
CA ARG A 164 -19.16 -65.54 9.52
C ARG A 164 -18.03 -65.26 8.52
N TYR A 165 -17.27 -66.29 8.16
CA TYR A 165 -16.18 -66.15 7.19
C TYR A 165 -16.70 -65.83 5.80
N PHE A 166 -17.80 -66.46 5.37
CA PHE A 166 -18.44 -66.13 4.09
C PHE A 166 -18.97 -64.70 4.07
N LYS A 167 -19.57 -64.22 5.17
CA LYS A 167 -19.99 -62.82 5.29
C LYS A 167 -18.82 -61.85 5.20
N ASN A 168 -17.67 -62.16 5.79
CA ASN A 168 -16.47 -61.34 5.70
C ASN A 168 -15.92 -61.27 4.25
N ILE A 169 -16.00 -62.35 3.48
CA ILE A 169 -15.53 -62.36 2.08
C ILE A 169 -16.48 -61.57 1.18
N THR A 170 -17.80 -61.72 1.36
CA THR A 170 -18.81 -61.03 0.55
C THR A 170 -18.94 -59.55 0.90
N HIS A 171 -19.00 -59.21 2.20
CA HIS A 171 -19.36 -57.87 2.69
C HIS A 171 -18.22 -57.16 3.44
N GLY A 172 -17.02 -57.73 3.51
CA GLY A 172 -15.88 -57.10 4.20
C GLY A 172 -15.54 -55.72 3.62
N SER A 173 -15.13 -54.78 4.47
CA SER A 173 -14.86 -53.39 4.08
C SER A 173 -13.65 -53.22 3.14
N GLY A 174 -12.69 -54.16 3.15
CA GLY A 174 -11.48 -54.12 2.30
C GLY A 174 -10.78 -55.47 2.19
N PHE A 175 -9.76 -55.57 1.32
CA PHE A 175 -9.04 -56.83 1.10
C PHE A 175 -8.28 -57.33 2.33
N HIS A 176 -7.83 -56.45 3.22
CA HIS A 176 -7.22 -56.85 4.50
C HIS A 176 -8.11 -57.82 5.30
N VAL A 177 -9.41 -57.54 5.40
CA VAL A 177 -10.37 -58.42 6.10
C VAL A 177 -10.47 -59.78 5.42
N VAL A 178 -10.42 -59.80 4.08
CA VAL A 178 -10.47 -61.03 3.27
C VAL A 178 -9.17 -61.83 3.43
N LEU A 179 -8.02 -61.17 3.40
CA LEU A 179 -6.70 -61.77 3.57
C LEU A 179 -6.58 -62.48 4.92
N ASP A 180 -7.05 -61.86 6.00
CA ASP A 180 -7.06 -62.49 7.34
C ASP A 180 -8.09 -63.62 7.45
N THR A 181 -9.21 -63.49 6.73
CA THR A 181 -10.31 -64.44 6.79
C THR A 181 -9.98 -65.74 6.05
N ILE A 182 -9.28 -65.71 4.92
CA ILE A 182 -9.02 -66.90 4.08
C ILE A 182 -8.35 -68.05 4.84
N PRO A 183 -7.24 -67.84 5.59
CA PRO A 183 -6.60 -68.91 6.36
C PRO A 183 -7.50 -69.48 7.46
N ALA A 184 -8.22 -68.63 8.18
CA ALA A 184 -9.14 -69.04 9.24
C ALA A 184 -10.33 -69.84 8.68
N MET A 185 -10.89 -69.38 7.56
CA MET A 185 -11.95 -70.05 6.82
C MET A 185 -11.50 -71.44 6.34
N MET A 186 -10.31 -71.56 5.75
CA MET A 186 -9.78 -72.85 5.32
C MET A 186 -9.61 -73.83 6.50
N SER A 187 -9.13 -73.36 7.64
CA SER A 187 -9.03 -74.17 8.85
C SER A 187 -10.40 -74.63 9.37
N ALA A 188 -11.41 -73.76 9.32
CA ALA A 188 -12.78 -74.11 9.71
C ALA A 188 -13.41 -75.12 8.74
N LEU A 189 -13.22 -74.94 7.43
CA LEU A 189 -13.64 -75.89 6.40
C LEU A 189 -12.94 -77.26 6.54
N ARG A 190 -11.67 -77.28 6.94
CA ARG A 190 -10.96 -78.51 7.32
C ARG A 190 -11.67 -79.23 8.46
N MET A 191 -12.09 -78.51 9.50
CA MET A 191 -12.83 -79.12 10.62
C MET A 191 -14.20 -79.65 10.18
N VAL A 192 -14.91 -78.92 9.31
CA VAL A 192 -16.19 -79.37 8.73
C VAL A 192 -16.01 -80.67 7.95
N TRP A 193 -14.97 -80.78 7.11
CA TRP A 193 -14.64 -81.99 6.37
C TRP A 193 -14.29 -83.19 7.25
N ILE A 194 -13.60 -82.92 8.36
CA ILE A 194 -13.16 -83.92 9.32
C ILE A 194 -14.32 -84.47 10.18
N ILE A 195 -15.28 -83.62 10.54
CA ILE A 195 -16.31 -83.94 11.55
C ILE A 195 -17.68 -84.22 10.92
N SER A 196 -18.03 -83.54 9.82
CA SER A 196 -19.34 -83.68 9.19
C SER A 196 -19.51 -85.05 8.54
N ARG A 197 -20.70 -85.64 8.70
CA ARG A 197 -21.07 -86.93 8.09
C ARG A 197 -21.46 -86.82 6.61
N HIS A 198 -21.78 -85.60 6.16
CA HIS A 198 -22.33 -85.34 4.82
C HIS A 198 -21.42 -84.41 4.00
N TYR A 199 -20.75 -83.45 4.65
CA TYR A 199 -19.78 -82.55 4.00
C TYR A 199 -18.34 -83.11 3.96
N ASN A 200 -18.14 -84.39 4.30
CA ASN A 200 -16.89 -85.13 4.08
C ASN A 200 -16.82 -85.84 2.71
N LYS A 201 -17.72 -85.48 1.78
CA LYS A 201 -17.80 -86.03 0.43
C LYS A 201 -17.56 -84.96 -0.62
N ASP A 202 -16.89 -85.34 -1.70
CA ASP A 202 -16.57 -84.47 -2.83
C ASP A 202 -17.82 -83.82 -3.45
N GLU A 203 -18.93 -84.57 -3.55
CA GLU A 203 -20.21 -84.12 -4.12
C GLU A 203 -20.77 -82.86 -3.46
N ARG A 204 -20.46 -82.61 -2.18
CA ARG A 204 -20.92 -81.45 -1.41
C ARG A 204 -19.83 -80.41 -1.21
N MET A 205 -18.60 -80.84 -0.96
CA MET A 205 -17.50 -79.93 -0.66
C MET A 205 -16.98 -79.20 -1.90
N ILE A 206 -16.92 -79.87 -3.06
CA ILE A 206 -16.42 -79.24 -4.30
C ILE A 206 -17.32 -78.06 -4.72
N PRO A 207 -18.66 -78.22 -4.83
CA PRO A 207 -19.53 -77.08 -5.17
C PRO A 207 -19.42 -75.92 -4.18
N LEU A 208 -19.26 -76.19 -2.88
CA LEU A 208 -19.05 -75.14 -1.88
C LEU A 208 -17.72 -74.40 -2.12
N MET A 209 -16.63 -75.12 -2.36
CA MET A 209 -15.32 -74.52 -2.67
C MET A 209 -15.34 -73.70 -3.96
N GLU A 210 -16.08 -74.14 -4.99
CA GLU A 210 -16.30 -73.37 -6.22
C GLU A 210 -17.07 -72.09 -5.97
N ARG A 211 -18.12 -72.13 -5.14
CA ARG A 211 -18.88 -70.94 -4.75
C ARG A 211 -17.99 -69.93 -4.01
N ILE A 212 -17.08 -70.40 -3.16
CA ILE A 212 -16.11 -69.53 -2.47
C ILE A 212 -15.10 -68.94 -3.47
N ALA A 213 -14.54 -69.75 -4.36
CA ALA A 213 -13.62 -69.27 -5.41
C ALA A 213 -14.30 -68.23 -6.31
N TRP A 214 -15.57 -68.44 -6.66
CA TRP A 214 -16.37 -67.48 -7.41
C TRP A 214 -16.55 -66.16 -6.66
N GLU A 215 -16.85 -66.21 -5.37
CA GLU A 215 -17.03 -65.01 -4.53
C GLU A 215 -15.72 -64.20 -4.39
N ILE A 216 -14.59 -64.87 -4.19
CA ILE A 216 -13.27 -64.23 -4.13
C ILE A 216 -12.92 -63.56 -5.47
N ALA A 217 -13.16 -64.25 -6.58
CA ALA A 217 -12.97 -63.69 -7.92
C ALA A 217 -13.89 -62.47 -8.15
N GLU A 218 -15.17 -62.59 -7.82
CA GLU A 218 -16.14 -61.51 -7.96
C GLU A 218 -15.77 -60.28 -7.12
N ARG A 219 -15.26 -60.50 -5.89
CA ARG A 219 -14.77 -59.42 -5.03
C ARG A 219 -13.61 -58.66 -5.69
N VAL A 220 -12.67 -59.38 -6.33
CA VAL A 220 -11.56 -58.75 -7.05
C VAL A 220 -12.03 -57.94 -8.26
N CYS A 221 -12.93 -58.50 -9.08
CA CYS A 221 -13.50 -57.79 -10.23
C CYS A 221 -14.18 -56.47 -9.82
N ARG A 222 -14.87 -56.44 -8.67
CA ARG A 222 -15.57 -55.24 -8.19
C ARG A 222 -14.62 -54.16 -7.66
N VAL A 223 -13.58 -54.55 -6.94
CA VAL A 223 -12.65 -53.59 -6.31
C VAL A 223 -11.62 -53.07 -7.31
N VAL A 224 -11.13 -53.91 -8.23
CA VAL A 224 -10.14 -53.54 -9.24
C VAL A 224 -10.84 -53.23 -10.57
N ASN A 225 -11.41 -52.03 -10.68
CA ASN A 225 -12.05 -51.58 -11.93
C ASN A 225 -11.06 -50.75 -12.76
N LEU A 226 -10.61 -51.27 -13.91
CA LEU A 226 -9.59 -50.62 -14.75
C LEU A 226 -10.01 -49.22 -15.25
N ARG A 227 -11.32 -48.95 -15.42
CA ARG A 227 -11.80 -47.65 -15.91
C ARG A 227 -11.61 -46.51 -14.90
N THR A 228 -11.53 -46.86 -13.61
CA THR A 228 -11.38 -45.89 -12.52
C THR A 228 -10.04 -46.04 -11.82
N LEU A 229 -9.38 -47.20 -11.91
CA LEU A 229 -8.13 -47.53 -11.22
C LEU A 229 -7.04 -46.48 -11.47
N PHE A 230 -6.84 -46.08 -12.72
CA PHE A 230 -5.80 -45.12 -13.10
C PHE A 230 -6.15 -43.66 -12.80
N LYS A 231 -7.42 -43.37 -12.45
CA LYS A 231 -7.89 -42.04 -12.04
C LYS A 231 -7.77 -41.81 -10.53
N GLU A 232 -7.60 -42.87 -9.76
CA GLU A 232 -7.34 -42.79 -8.33
C GLU A 232 -5.89 -42.38 -8.04
N ASN A 233 -5.59 -42.08 -6.77
CA ASN A 233 -4.21 -41.87 -6.35
C ASN A 233 -3.37 -43.14 -6.65
N ARG A 234 -2.22 -42.97 -7.30
CA ARG A 234 -1.30 -44.04 -7.73
C ARG A 234 -0.93 -45.00 -6.58
N ALA A 235 -0.63 -44.48 -5.40
CA ALA A 235 -0.31 -45.31 -4.23
C ALA A 235 -1.51 -46.18 -3.78
N SER A 236 -2.72 -45.62 -3.82
CA SER A 236 -3.96 -46.35 -3.52
C SER A 236 -4.23 -47.41 -4.58
N ALA A 237 -4.11 -47.05 -5.86
CA ALA A 237 -4.29 -47.97 -6.98
C ALA A 237 -3.30 -49.15 -6.91
N GLN A 238 -2.04 -48.88 -6.58
CA GLN A 238 -0.99 -49.90 -6.44
C GLN A 238 -1.24 -50.81 -5.22
N SER A 239 -1.68 -50.25 -4.09
CA SER A 239 -2.08 -51.08 -2.92
C SER A 239 -3.26 -51.99 -3.28
N LYS A 240 -4.29 -51.46 -3.95
CA LYS A 240 -5.49 -52.22 -4.33
C LYS A 240 -5.16 -53.39 -5.27
N THR A 241 -4.34 -53.16 -6.31
CA THR A 241 -3.95 -54.25 -7.24
C THR A 241 -3.06 -55.29 -6.57
N LEU A 242 -2.14 -54.85 -5.70
CA LEU A 242 -1.26 -55.73 -4.94
C LEU A 242 -2.04 -56.61 -3.94
N GLU A 243 -2.95 -56.01 -3.17
CA GLU A 243 -3.82 -56.70 -2.22
C GLU A 243 -4.78 -57.68 -2.93
N ALA A 244 -5.35 -57.29 -4.07
CA ALA A 244 -6.19 -58.16 -4.88
C ALA A 244 -5.41 -59.39 -5.37
N ARG A 245 -4.21 -59.17 -5.93
CA ARG A 245 -3.28 -60.23 -6.35
C ARG A 245 -2.93 -61.16 -5.18
N ASN A 246 -2.60 -60.57 -4.03
CA ASN A 246 -2.23 -61.33 -2.83
C ASN A 246 -3.41 -62.16 -2.33
N THR A 247 -4.64 -61.65 -2.40
CA THR A 247 -5.88 -62.36 -2.01
C THR A 247 -6.08 -63.60 -2.86
N LEU A 248 -5.96 -63.48 -4.19
CA LEU A 248 -6.09 -64.59 -5.13
C LEU A 248 -5.01 -65.66 -4.94
N ARG A 249 -3.76 -65.23 -4.73
CA ARG A 249 -2.65 -66.16 -4.45
C ARG A 249 -2.78 -66.83 -3.08
N LEU A 250 -3.25 -66.10 -2.07
CA LEU A 250 -3.45 -66.62 -0.71
C LEU A 250 -4.56 -67.67 -0.67
N TRP A 251 -5.64 -67.50 -1.43
CA TRP A 251 -6.68 -68.52 -1.61
C TRP A 251 -6.10 -69.87 -2.00
N LYS A 252 -5.30 -69.88 -3.08
CA LYS A 252 -4.64 -71.09 -3.58
C LYS A 252 -3.63 -71.65 -2.58
N LYS A 253 -2.80 -70.78 -1.99
CA LYS A 253 -1.81 -71.18 -0.98
C LYS A 253 -2.47 -71.82 0.23
N ALA A 254 -3.51 -71.19 0.80
CA ALA A 254 -4.20 -71.68 1.98
C ALA A 254 -4.88 -73.03 1.74
N TYR A 255 -5.38 -73.29 0.52
CA TYR A 255 -5.87 -74.61 0.12
C TYR A 255 -4.76 -75.67 0.19
N PHE A 256 -3.60 -75.43 -0.43
CA PHE A 256 -2.47 -76.38 -0.43
C PHE A 256 -1.87 -76.57 0.97
N ASP A 257 -1.77 -75.51 1.77
CA ASP A 257 -1.31 -75.58 3.17
C ASP A 257 -2.27 -76.45 3.99
N THR A 258 -3.58 -76.33 3.76
CA THR A 258 -4.61 -77.13 4.43
C THR A 258 -4.57 -78.59 3.99
N ARG A 259 -4.38 -78.84 2.69
CA ARG A 259 -4.18 -80.18 2.14
C ARG A 259 -2.99 -80.87 2.80
N ALA A 260 -1.84 -80.21 2.85
CA ALA A 260 -0.63 -80.76 3.47
C ALA A 260 -0.85 -81.12 4.95
N LYS A 261 -1.61 -80.29 5.69
CA LYS A 261 -2.00 -80.57 7.08
C LYS A 261 -2.93 -81.78 7.23
N ILE A 262 -3.82 -82.02 6.27
CA ILE A 262 -4.71 -83.20 6.28
C ILE A 262 -3.92 -84.46 5.95
N GLU A 263 -3.06 -84.44 4.93
CA GLU A 263 -2.18 -85.55 4.56
C GLU A 263 -1.25 -85.93 5.73
N ALA A 264 -0.66 -84.94 6.42
CA ALA A 264 0.18 -85.16 7.60
C ALA A 264 -0.58 -85.77 8.79
N SER A 265 -1.91 -85.60 8.87
CA SER A 265 -2.72 -86.14 9.97
C SER A 265 -3.09 -87.61 9.82
N GLY A 266 -2.73 -88.26 8.70
CA GLY A 266 -2.88 -89.71 8.50
C GLY A 266 -4.32 -90.22 8.38
N ARG A 267 -5.30 -89.34 8.07
CA ARG A 267 -6.71 -89.73 7.90
C ARG A 267 -6.98 -90.25 6.48
N GLU A 268 -7.89 -91.21 6.35
CA GLU A 268 -8.26 -91.84 5.06
C GLU A 268 -8.98 -90.89 4.08
N ALA A 269 -9.61 -89.81 4.56
CA ALA A 269 -10.35 -88.86 3.71
C ALA A 269 -9.40 -87.87 2.99
N ARG A 270 -9.18 -88.10 1.69
CA ARG A 270 -8.29 -87.30 0.84
C ARG A 270 -8.90 -85.93 0.50
N TRP A 271 -8.20 -84.85 0.81
CA TRP A 271 -8.55 -83.46 0.44
C TRP A 271 -7.88 -83.08 -0.89
N GLU A 272 -8.41 -83.58 -2.01
CA GLU A 272 -7.94 -83.23 -3.35
C GLU A 272 -9.11 -82.99 -4.29
N PHE A 273 -9.23 -81.77 -4.81
CA PHE A 273 -10.28 -81.35 -5.73
C PHE A 273 -9.70 -80.95 -7.09
N ASP A 274 -10.56 -80.85 -8.11
CA ASP A 274 -10.16 -80.42 -9.45
C ASP A 274 -9.61 -78.98 -9.43
N ARG A 275 -8.30 -78.87 -9.73
CA ARG A 275 -7.55 -77.61 -9.69
C ARG A 275 -8.04 -76.62 -10.75
N LYS A 276 -8.50 -77.09 -11.91
CA LYS A 276 -8.99 -76.19 -12.97
C LYS A 276 -10.26 -75.50 -12.51
N ARG A 277 -11.18 -76.27 -11.93
CA ARG A 277 -12.46 -75.78 -11.39
C ARG A 277 -12.26 -74.72 -10.30
N LEU A 278 -11.27 -74.90 -9.42
CA LEU A 278 -11.04 -73.99 -8.30
C LEU A 278 -10.13 -72.79 -8.60
N PHE A 279 -9.12 -72.96 -9.47
CA PHE A 279 -8.02 -71.99 -9.56
C PHE A 279 -7.84 -71.34 -10.93
N GLU A 280 -8.35 -71.89 -12.04
CA GLU A 280 -8.06 -71.37 -13.39
C GLU A 280 -8.43 -69.88 -13.53
N ARG A 281 -9.64 -69.52 -13.10
CA ARG A 281 -10.10 -68.13 -13.11
C ARG A 281 -9.27 -67.25 -12.17
N THR A 282 -9.04 -67.69 -10.92
CA THR A 282 -8.33 -66.87 -9.93
C THR A 282 -6.84 -66.69 -10.26
N ASP A 283 -6.20 -67.71 -10.86
CA ASP A 283 -4.80 -67.64 -11.30
C ASP A 283 -4.65 -66.64 -12.44
N TYR A 284 -5.53 -66.70 -13.45
CA TYR A 284 -5.55 -65.74 -14.54
C TYR A 284 -5.81 -64.31 -14.03
N MET A 285 -6.79 -64.12 -13.15
CA MET A 285 -7.03 -62.80 -12.56
C MET A 285 -5.82 -62.28 -11.77
N ALA A 286 -5.06 -63.15 -11.11
CA ALA A 286 -3.85 -62.78 -10.40
C ALA A 286 -2.72 -62.34 -11.35
N THR A 287 -2.64 -62.86 -12.58
CA THR A 287 -1.72 -62.36 -13.60
C THR A 287 -2.13 -60.98 -14.09
N ILE A 288 -3.43 -60.73 -14.30
CA ILE A 288 -3.94 -59.40 -14.67
C ILE A 288 -3.63 -58.36 -13.58
N CYS A 289 -3.88 -58.68 -12.30
CA CYS A 289 -3.54 -57.78 -11.19
C CYS A 289 -2.03 -57.54 -11.08
N GLN A 290 -1.19 -58.51 -11.46
CA GLN A 290 0.26 -58.31 -11.54
C GLN A 290 0.62 -57.34 -12.66
N ASP A 291 0.09 -57.56 -13.87
CA ASP A 291 0.33 -56.68 -15.02
C ASP A 291 -0.07 -55.23 -14.71
N LEU A 292 -1.23 -55.03 -14.08
CA LEU A 292 -1.69 -53.70 -13.65
C LEU A 292 -0.78 -53.07 -12.59
N SER A 293 -0.28 -53.87 -11.65
CA SER A 293 0.70 -53.41 -10.67
C SER A 293 2.01 -52.99 -11.34
N ASP A 294 2.45 -53.73 -12.36
CA ASP A 294 3.67 -53.43 -13.10
C ASP A 294 3.48 -52.14 -13.94
N VAL A 295 2.32 -51.93 -14.56
CA VAL A 295 1.97 -50.68 -15.26
C VAL A 295 2.04 -49.49 -14.31
N LEU A 296 1.39 -49.58 -13.14
CA LEU A 296 1.40 -48.51 -12.13
C LEU A 296 2.83 -48.21 -11.63
N GLN A 297 3.65 -49.24 -11.47
CA GLN A 297 5.06 -49.08 -11.09
C GLN A 297 5.85 -48.35 -12.19
N VAL A 298 5.64 -48.68 -13.47
CA VAL A 298 6.33 -48.00 -14.58
C VAL A 298 5.95 -46.52 -14.65
N LEU A 299 4.68 -46.19 -14.41
CA LEU A 299 4.25 -44.79 -14.32
C LEU A 299 4.99 -44.08 -13.18
N GLU A 300 5.00 -44.66 -11.98
CA GLU A 300 5.71 -44.10 -10.83
C GLU A 300 7.20 -43.86 -11.11
N GLU A 301 7.88 -44.82 -11.75
CA GLU A 301 9.29 -44.69 -12.14
C GLU A 301 9.52 -43.51 -13.11
N PHE A 302 8.64 -43.30 -14.09
CA PHE A 302 8.73 -42.14 -15.00
C PHE A 302 8.43 -40.82 -14.28
N TYR A 303 7.44 -40.79 -13.38
CA TYR A 303 7.12 -39.60 -12.59
C TYR A 303 8.24 -39.21 -11.62
N ASN A 304 8.94 -40.20 -11.06
CA ASN A 304 10.13 -39.96 -10.24
C ASN A 304 11.24 -39.33 -11.08
N ILE A 305 11.46 -39.80 -12.31
CA ILE A 305 12.45 -39.25 -13.25
C ILE A 305 12.10 -37.83 -13.70
N PHE A 306 10.86 -37.61 -14.13
CA PHE A 306 10.37 -36.34 -14.67
C PHE A 306 9.72 -35.44 -13.62
N GLY A 307 10.15 -35.58 -12.36
CA GLY A 307 9.65 -34.80 -11.24
C GLY A 307 10.05 -33.31 -11.29
N PRO A 308 9.62 -32.53 -10.27
CA PRO A 308 9.95 -31.11 -10.18
C PRO A 308 11.46 -30.83 -10.09
N GLU A 309 12.24 -31.81 -9.63
CA GLU A 309 13.69 -31.68 -9.47
C GLU A 309 14.41 -31.60 -10.82
N LEU A 310 14.02 -32.43 -11.80
CA LEU A 310 14.54 -32.35 -13.16
C LEU A 310 14.11 -31.01 -13.80
N LYS A 311 12.86 -30.57 -13.60
CA LYS A 311 12.39 -29.25 -14.09
C LYS A 311 13.17 -28.06 -13.53
N ALA A 312 13.67 -28.15 -12.31
CA ALA A 312 14.46 -27.09 -11.68
C ALA A 312 15.87 -26.97 -12.29
N VAL A 313 16.42 -28.07 -12.79
CA VAL A 313 17.78 -28.15 -13.33
C VAL A 313 17.81 -27.94 -14.84
N THR A 314 16.73 -28.26 -15.56
CA THR A 314 16.63 -28.08 -17.01
C THR A 314 16.21 -26.66 -17.43
N GLY A 315 16.67 -26.24 -18.61
CA GLY A 315 16.30 -24.95 -19.20
C GLY A 315 14.95 -24.93 -19.91
N ASP A 316 14.35 -26.10 -20.17
CA ASP A 316 13.14 -26.28 -20.99
C ASP A 316 12.09 -27.17 -20.28
N PRO A 317 11.22 -26.58 -19.44
CA PRO A 317 10.21 -27.33 -18.70
C PRO A 317 9.07 -27.86 -19.60
N LYS A 318 8.85 -27.27 -20.77
CA LYS A 318 7.76 -27.66 -21.68
C LYS A 318 7.95 -29.07 -22.22
N ARG A 319 9.18 -29.40 -22.61
CA ARG A 319 9.52 -30.72 -23.13
C ARG A 319 9.34 -31.83 -22.09
N ILE A 320 9.47 -31.50 -20.79
CA ILE A 320 9.17 -32.43 -19.69
C ILE A 320 7.66 -32.65 -19.57
N ASP A 321 6.87 -31.58 -19.68
CA ASP A 321 5.41 -31.67 -19.66
C ASP A 321 4.86 -32.48 -20.85
N ASP A 322 5.46 -32.33 -22.03
CA ASP A 322 5.10 -33.11 -23.23
C ASP A 322 5.37 -34.61 -23.04
N VAL A 323 6.51 -34.97 -22.43
CA VAL A 323 6.83 -36.37 -22.11
C VAL A 323 5.89 -36.91 -21.03
N LEU A 324 5.58 -36.15 -19.98
CA LEU A 324 4.63 -36.55 -18.93
C LEU A 324 3.21 -36.75 -19.50
N CYS A 325 2.76 -35.90 -20.42
CA CYS A 325 1.49 -36.07 -21.12
C CYS A 325 1.42 -37.39 -21.89
N ARG A 326 2.52 -37.81 -22.54
CA ARG A 326 2.61 -39.12 -23.18
C ARG A 326 2.64 -40.28 -22.19
N VAL A 327 3.30 -40.11 -21.03
CA VAL A 327 3.28 -41.09 -19.93
C VAL A 327 1.86 -41.28 -19.40
N ASP A 328 1.09 -40.21 -19.23
CA ASP A 328 -0.34 -40.31 -18.88
C ASP A 328 -1.17 -40.95 -20.01
N GLY A 329 -0.77 -40.73 -21.26
CA GLY A 329 -1.34 -41.39 -22.44
C GLY A 329 -1.23 -42.92 -22.42
N LEU A 330 -0.22 -43.49 -21.73
CA LEU A 330 0.05 -44.94 -21.70
C LEU A 330 -1.11 -45.77 -21.15
N VAL A 331 -1.92 -45.22 -20.24
CA VAL A 331 -3.04 -45.94 -19.61
C VAL A 331 -4.34 -45.82 -20.39
N THR A 332 -4.44 -44.90 -21.34
CA THR A 332 -5.66 -44.64 -22.14
C THR A 332 -6.22 -45.89 -22.81
N PRO A 333 -5.40 -46.80 -23.41
CA PRO A 333 -5.91 -48.05 -23.98
C PRO A 333 -6.51 -48.99 -22.94
N MET A 334 -6.03 -48.95 -21.69
CA MET A 334 -6.51 -49.77 -20.58
C MET A 334 -7.76 -49.18 -19.92
N GLU A 335 -7.94 -47.87 -19.95
CA GLU A 335 -9.17 -47.19 -19.48
C GLU A 335 -10.35 -47.41 -20.44
N ASN A 336 -10.09 -47.48 -21.75
CA ASN A 336 -11.10 -47.55 -22.80
C ASN A 336 -11.30 -48.97 -23.38
N LEU A 337 -11.16 -50.00 -22.55
CA LEU A 337 -11.35 -51.39 -22.98
C LEU A 337 -12.81 -51.69 -23.38
N THR A 338 -12.97 -52.38 -24.51
CA THR A 338 -14.25 -52.89 -25.03
C THR A 338 -14.59 -54.29 -24.53
N PHE A 339 -13.68 -54.93 -23.80
CA PHE A 339 -13.83 -56.28 -23.24
C PHE A 339 -13.49 -56.30 -21.75
N ASP A 340 -13.94 -57.35 -21.03
CA ASP A 340 -13.56 -57.58 -19.64
C ASP A 340 -12.18 -58.27 -19.57
N PRO A 341 -11.14 -57.64 -18.98
CA PRO A 341 -9.80 -58.22 -18.91
C PRO A 341 -9.71 -59.42 -17.95
N PHE A 342 -10.60 -59.53 -16.96
CA PHE A 342 -10.62 -60.66 -16.01
C PHE A 342 -11.29 -61.91 -16.58
N SER A 343 -11.92 -61.82 -17.75
CA SER A 343 -12.46 -62.97 -18.47
C SER A 343 -11.35 -63.73 -19.18
N ILE A 344 -11.20 -65.03 -18.91
CA ILE A 344 -10.15 -65.84 -19.56
C ILE A 344 -10.31 -65.90 -21.10
N LYS A 345 -11.54 -65.69 -21.60
CA LYS A 345 -11.84 -65.66 -23.04
C LYS A 345 -11.17 -64.50 -23.76
N SER A 346 -10.84 -63.41 -23.05
CA SER A 346 -10.22 -62.21 -23.63
C SER A 346 -8.69 -62.17 -23.44
N SER A 347 -8.06 -63.26 -22.98
CA SER A 347 -6.63 -63.31 -22.67
C SER A 347 -5.71 -62.89 -23.82
N GLN A 348 -6.06 -63.24 -25.06
CA GLN A 348 -5.27 -62.85 -26.24
C GLN A 348 -5.31 -61.33 -26.48
N PHE A 349 -6.47 -60.70 -26.28
CA PHE A 349 -6.63 -59.26 -26.44
C PHE A 349 -5.90 -58.49 -25.32
N TRP A 350 -5.95 -58.99 -24.08
CA TRP A 350 -5.18 -58.39 -22.97
C TRP A 350 -3.67 -58.44 -23.23
N LYS A 351 -3.17 -59.58 -23.73
CA LYS A 351 -1.76 -59.72 -24.08
C LYS A 351 -1.32 -58.69 -25.12
N TYR A 352 -2.14 -58.47 -26.16
CA TYR A 352 -1.87 -57.45 -27.18
C TYR A 352 -1.77 -56.04 -26.57
N VAL A 353 -2.70 -55.66 -25.69
CA VAL A 353 -2.67 -54.35 -25.00
C VAL A 353 -1.40 -54.18 -24.16
N MET A 354 -0.96 -55.24 -23.46
CA MET A 354 0.26 -55.21 -22.66
C MET A 354 1.54 -55.17 -23.50
N ASP A 355 1.55 -55.80 -24.68
CA ASP A 355 2.70 -55.76 -25.59
C ASP A 355 2.84 -54.36 -26.23
N GLU A 356 1.74 -53.73 -26.65
CA GLU A 356 1.74 -52.33 -27.12
C GLU A 356 2.22 -51.36 -26.03
N PHE A 357 1.75 -51.54 -24.79
CA PHE A 357 2.22 -50.75 -23.64
C PHE A 357 3.74 -50.86 -23.46
N LYS A 358 4.32 -52.07 -23.54
CA LYS A 358 5.77 -52.27 -23.41
C LYS A 358 6.56 -51.60 -24.53
N ILE A 359 6.04 -51.60 -25.76
CA ILE A 359 6.68 -50.93 -26.90
C ILE A 359 6.71 -49.42 -26.67
N GLU A 360 5.58 -48.80 -26.33
CA GLU A 360 5.50 -47.35 -26.12
C GLU A 360 6.39 -46.91 -24.93
N VAL A 361 6.45 -47.72 -23.87
CA VAL A 361 7.37 -47.51 -22.74
C VAL A 361 8.84 -47.48 -23.17
N LEU A 362 9.27 -48.36 -24.10
CA LEU A 362 10.64 -48.35 -24.62
C LEU A 362 10.92 -47.11 -25.48
N VAL A 363 9.92 -46.61 -26.21
CA VAL A 363 10.02 -45.37 -26.98
C VAL A 363 10.25 -44.18 -26.05
N ILE A 364 9.42 -44.04 -25.00
CA ILE A 364 9.56 -42.97 -24.00
C ILE A 364 10.91 -43.08 -23.27
N GLU A 365 11.38 -44.29 -22.96
CA GLU A 365 12.69 -44.47 -22.32
C GLU A 365 13.87 -44.01 -23.22
N LYS A 366 13.79 -44.26 -24.53
CA LYS A 366 14.82 -43.81 -25.49
C LYS A 366 14.83 -42.28 -25.59
N GLU A 367 13.66 -41.66 -25.62
CA GLU A 367 13.51 -40.21 -25.63
C GLU A 367 14.02 -39.58 -24.32
N ALA A 368 13.71 -40.19 -23.17
CA ALA A 368 14.22 -39.75 -21.87
C ALA A 368 15.75 -39.71 -21.83
N LYS A 369 16.43 -40.74 -22.38
CA LYS A 369 17.91 -40.76 -22.48
C LYS A 369 18.44 -39.60 -23.32
N HIS A 370 17.84 -39.36 -24.48
CA HIS A 370 18.23 -38.25 -25.35
C HIS A 370 18.00 -36.89 -24.67
N PHE A 371 16.87 -36.73 -23.99
CA PHE A 371 16.54 -35.51 -23.25
C PHE A 371 17.53 -35.23 -22.12
N ILE A 372 17.93 -36.26 -21.36
CA ILE A 372 18.96 -36.14 -20.31
C ILE A 372 20.29 -35.71 -20.93
N ASP A 373 20.69 -36.26 -22.07
CA ASP A 373 21.92 -35.87 -22.76
C ASP A 373 21.96 -34.41 -23.19
N GLU A 374 20.82 -33.86 -23.64
CA GLU A 374 20.72 -32.45 -24.03
C GLU A 374 20.63 -31.52 -22.82
N SER A 375 19.87 -31.91 -21.80
CA SER A 375 19.64 -31.10 -20.61
C SER A 375 20.92 -30.89 -19.80
N PHE A 376 21.74 -31.94 -19.64
CA PHE A 376 23.00 -31.84 -18.89
C PHE A 376 24.09 -31.04 -19.63
N LYS A 377 23.92 -30.73 -20.93
CA LYS A 377 24.80 -29.79 -21.65
C LYS A 377 24.47 -28.33 -21.38
N THR A 378 23.26 -28.04 -20.89
CA THR A 378 22.73 -26.69 -20.68
C THR A 378 22.38 -26.42 -19.21
N LEU A 379 23.17 -26.98 -18.29
CA LEU A 379 22.98 -26.81 -16.85
C LEU A 379 23.15 -25.34 -16.44
N ARG A 380 22.24 -24.86 -15.60
CA ARG A 380 22.32 -23.51 -15.01
C ARG A 380 23.22 -23.44 -13.78
N SER A 381 23.26 -24.51 -12.99
CA SER A 381 24.02 -24.60 -11.75
C SER A 381 24.56 -26.01 -11.55
N ALA A 382 25.84 -26.12 -11.24
CA ALA A 382 26.46 -27.40 -10.92
C ALA A 382 25.97 -27.98 -9.58
N GLU A 383 25.70 -27.14 -8.58
CA GLU A 383 25.18 -27.55 -7.27
C GLU A 383 23.79 -28.20 -7.39
N ALA A 384 22.84 -27.51 -8.02
CA ALA A 384 21.49 -28.02 -8.17
C ALA A 384 21.45 -29.33 -9.00
N ALA A 385 22.30 -29.42 -10.03
CA ALA A 385 22.45 -30.63 -10.83
C ALA A 385 23.02 -31.80 -10.02
N PHE A 386 23.94 -31.53 -9.10
CA PHE A 386 24.54 -32.53 -8.22
C PHE A 386 23.55 -33.04 -7.17
N ASP A 387 22.81 -32.15 -6.50
CA ASP A 387 21.77 -32.53 -5.54
C ASP A 387 20.68 -33.37 -6.18
N MET A 388 20.28 -33.02 -7.40
CA MET A 388 19.36 -33.80 -8.21
C MET A 388 19.92 -35.22 -8.46
N LEU A 389 21.15 -35.35 -8.95
CA LEU A 389 21.77 -36.67 -9.17
C LEU A 389 21.87 -37.51 -7.89
N LEU A 390 22.21 -36.90 -6.76
CA LEU A 390 22.26 -37.58 -5.46
C LEU A 390 20.89 -38.15 -5.07
N LYS A 391 19.81 -37.40 -5.26
CA LYS A 391 18.46 -37.90 -5.01
C LYS A 391 18.10 -39.05 -5.95
N PHE A 392 18.48 -38.97 -7.23
CA PHE A 392 18.28 -40.07 -8.18
C PHE A 392 19.10 -41.32 -7.87
N LYS A 393 20.24 -41.20 -7.17
CA LYS A 393 20.99 -42.36 -6.64
C LYS A 393 20.18 -43.14 -5.61
N HIS A 394 19.32 -42.47 -4.86
CA HIS A 394 18.53 -43.06 -3.77
C HIS A 394 17.07 -43.37 -4.14
N ILE A 395 16.56 -42.81 -5.24
CA ILE A 395 15.19 -43.05 -5.71
C ILE A 395 15.14 -44.25 -6.67
N ARG A 396 14.14 -45.12 -6.47
CA ARG A 396 13.85 -46.24 -7.38
C ARG A 396 13.46 -45.68 -8.75
N SER A 397 14.36 -45.85 -9.70
CA SER A 397 14.28 -45.34 -11.06
C SER A 397 14.60 -46.46 -12.05
N ARG A 398 14.20 -46.29 -13.31
CA ARG A 398 14.55 -47.26 -14.35
C ARG A 398 16.06 -47.34 -14.53
N GLU A 399 16.59 -48.56 -14.45
CA GLU A 399 18.04 -48.81 -14.46
C GLU A 399 18.76 -48.20 -15.66
N ALA A 400 18.13 -48.24 -16.84
CA ALA A 400 18.74 -47.73 -18.05
C ALA A 400 18.84 -46.20 -18.07
N VAL A 401 17.91 -45.50 -17.42
CA VAL A 401 17.96 -44.05 -17.24
C VAL A 401 18.94 -43.68 -16.13
N ASN A 402 18.94 -44.45 -15.04
CA ASN A 402 19.89 -44.27 -13.93
C ASN A 402 21.36 -44.42 -14.40
N ARG A 403 21.66 -45.45 -15.20
CA ARG A 403 22.99 -45.59 -15.84
C ARG A 403 23.38 -44.38 -16.67
N GLN A 404 22.43 -43.80 -17.43
CA GLN A 404 22.69 -42.60 -18.22
C GLN A 404 22.99 -41.39 -17.33
N MET A 405 22.23 -41.19 -16.24
CA MET A 405 22.45 -40.10 -15.28
C MET A 405 23.81 -40.19 -14.60
N MET A 406 24.25 -41.40 -14.22
CA MET A 406 25.56 -41.60 -13.59
C MET A 406 26.73 -41.25 -14.52
N MET A 407 26.54 -41.31 -15.85
CA MET A 407 27.56 -40.86 -16.81
C MET A 407 27.68 -39.33 -16.92
N LYS A 408 26.76 -38.56 -16.31
CA LYS A 408 26.69 -37.09 -16.41
C LYS A 408 27.46 -36.30 -15.36
N PHE A 409 28.15 -36.97 -14.43
CA PHE A 409 29.01 -36.28 -13.46
C PHE A 409 30.09 -35.43 -14.15
N ASN A 410 30.62 -35.87 -15.29
CA ASN A 410 31.59 -35.11 -16.08
C ASN A 410 31.03 -33.77 -16.58
N ASP A 411 29.74 -33.72 -16.93
CA ASP A 411 29.07 -32.50 -17.40
C ASP A 411 28.86 -31.51 -16.24
N ILE A 412 28.53 -32.01 -15.04
CA ILE A 412 28.43 -31.19 -13.82
C ILE A 412 29.79 -30.58 -13.45
N LEU A 413 30.85 -31.39 -13.46
CA LEU A 413 32.21 -30.92 -13.21
C LEU A 413 32.64 -29.85 -14.23
N ALA A 414 32.27 -30.03 -15.50
CA ALA A 414 32.53 -29.03 -16.54
C ALA A 414 31.78 -27.71 -16.28
N GLN A 415 30.54 -27.77 -15.81
CA GLN A 415 29.77 -26.59 -15.44
C GLN A 415 30.36 -25.89 -14.22
N TYR A 416 30.80 -26.63 -13.20
CA TYR A 416 31.46 -26.05 -12.04
C TYR A 416 32.79 -25.37 -12.41
N CYS A 417 33.57 -25.95 -13.33
CA CYS A 417 34.75 -25.29 -13.90
C CYS A 417 34.42 -23.92 -14.51
N LYS A 418 33.31 -23.81 -15.26
CA LYS A 418 32.86 -22.52 -15.82
C LYS A 418 32.41 -21.55 -14.73
N GLU A 419 31.76 -22.03 -13.67
CA GLU A 419 31.37 -21.20 -12.53
C GLU A 419 32.60 -20.64 -11.79
N ILE A 420 33.64 -21.45 -11.59
CA ILE A 420 34.93 -21.00 -11.05
C ILE A 420 35.54 -19.93 -11.97
N ASP A 421 35.52 -20.11 -13.29
CA ASP A 421 36.04 -19.11 -14.24
C ASP A 421 35.29 -17.78 -14.18
N ILE A 422 33.96 -17.84 -14.08
CA ILE A 422 33.12 -16.65 -13.96
C ILE A 422 33.44 -15.91 -12.66
N ILE A 423 33.56 -16.63 -11.55
CA ILE A 423 33.88 -16.04 -10.24
C ILE A 423 35.30 -15.45 -10.24
N ASN A 424 36.28 -16.17 -10.81
CA ASN A 424 37.63 -15.66 -10.96
C ASN A 424 37.66 -14.41 -11.85
N LYS A 425 36.89 -14.38 -12.94
CA LYS A 425 36.76 -13.19 -13.80
C LYS A 425 36.17 -12.00 -13.04
N ILE A 426 35.11 -12.21 -12.25
CA ILE A 426 34.52 -11.16 -11.41
C ILE A 426 35.55 -10.65 -10.39
N PHE A 427 36.32 -11.56 -9.79
CA PHE A 427 37.38 -11.21 -8.85
C PHE A 427 38.47 -10.36 -9.49
N VAL A 428 39.05 -10.82 -10.61
CA VAL A 428 40.12 -10.11 -11.32
C VAL A 428 39.65 -8.75 -11.84
N GLN A 429 38.42 -8.64 -12.36
CA GLN A 429 37.90 -7.38 -12.90
C GLN A 429 37.68 -6.30 -11.84
N ASN A 430 37.34 -6.68 -10.60
CA ASN A 430 37.00 -5.74 -9.53
C ASN A 430 38.05 -5.71 -8.41
N LEU A 431 39.26 -6.24 -8.66
CA LEU A 431 40.31 -6.38 -7.66
C LEU A 431 40.76 -5.03 -7.06
N GLU A 432 40.81 -3.99 -7.90
CA GLU A 432 41.21 -2.64 -7.49
C GLU A 432 40.09 -1.88 -6.77
N ASN A 433 38.84 -2.03 -7.24
CA ASN A 433 37.67 -1.36 -6.66
C ASN A 433 36.50 -2.34 -6.52
N PRO A 434 36.46 -3.13 -5.43
CA PRO A 434 35.42 -4.12 -5.22
C PRO A 434 34.06 -3.42 -4.94
N PRO A 435 32.94 -4.02 -5.38
CA PRO A 435 31.62 -3.50 -5.07
C PRO A 435 31.33 -3.68 -3.58
N LEU A 436 31.35 -2.56 -2.84
CA LEU A 436 31.11 -2.54 -1.39
C LEU A 436 29.64 -2.27 -1.07
N TYR A 437 29.15 -2.86 0.02
CA TYR A 437 27.85 -2.50 0.59
C TYR A 437 27.89 -1.10 1.22
N LYS A 438 26.72 -0.46 1.34
CA LYS A 438 26.62 0.89 1.95
C LYS A 438 27.18 0.85 3.38
N ASN A 439 28.01 1.84 3.72
CA ASN A 439 28.68 1.99 5.02
C ASN A 439 29.74 0.93 5.36
N HIS A 440 30.11 0.05 4.42
CA HIS A 440 31.29 -0.79 4.61
C HIS A 440 32.56 0.02 4.38
N PRO A 441 33.58 -0.16 5.22
CA PRO A 441 34.85 0.54 5.05
C PRO A 441 35.68 -0.14 3.93
N PRO A 442 36.61 0.59 3.29
CA PRO A 442 37.25 0.16 2.04
C PRO A 442 38.03 -1.15 2.10
N VAL A 443 38.73 -1.45 3.20
CA VAL A 443 39.58 -2.63 3.38
C VAL A 443 38.76 -3.82 3.87
N ALA A 444 38.07 -3.72 5.00
CA ALA A 444 37.27 -4.82 5.53
C ALA A 444 36.12 -5.18 4.58
N GLY A 445 35.54 -4.19 3.88
CA GLY A 445 34.55 -4.41 2.85
C GLY A 445 35.10 -5.19 1.65
N ALA A 446 36.33 -4.88 1.22
CA ALA A 446 37.00 -5.61 0.13
C ALA A 446 37.28 -7.06 0.51
N ILE A 447 37.74 -7.30 1.74
CA ILE A 447 37.95 -8.65 2.28
C ILE A 447 36.63 -9.41 2.38
N TYR A 448 35.57 -8.76 2.86
CA TYR A 448 34.24 -9.38 2.94
C TYR A 448 33.71 -9.79 1.56
N TRP A 449 33.89 -8.93 0.55
CA TRP A 449 33.51 -9.23 -0.83
C TRP A 449 34.29 -10.42 -1.40
N GLU A 450 35.61 -10.46 -1.22
CA GLU A 450 36.44 -11.60 -1.62
C GLU A 450 35.98 -12.88 -0.93
N ARG A 451 35.84 -12.88 0.41
CA ARG A 451 35.36 -14.04 1.19
C ARG A 451 34.00 -14.53 0.72
N SER A 452 33.10 -13.63 0.30
CA SER A 452 31.80 -14.00 -0.26
C SER A 452 31.94 -14.76 -1.58
N LEU A 453 32.86 -14.35 -2.46
CA LEU A 453 33.15 -15.06 -3.71
C LEU A 453 33.80 -16.42 -3.43
N PHE A 454 34.76 -16.45 -2.51
CA PHE A 454 35.43 -17.68 -2.09
C PHE A 454 34.45 -18.67 -1.44
N PHE A 455 33.54 -18.20 -0.57
CA PHE A 455 32.54 -19.06 0.06
C PHE A 455 31.62 -19.71 -0.98
N ARG A 456 31.26 -18.98 -2.05
CA ARG A 456 30.42 -19.50 -3.12
C ARG A 456 31.08 -20.67 -3.87
N ILE A 457 32.35 -20.56 -4.24
CA ILE A 457 33.07 -21.70 -4.84
C ILE A 457 33.31 -22.82 -3.82
N LYS A 458 33.61 -22.47 -2.56
CA LYS A 458 33.84 -23.45 -1.49
C LYS A 458 32.59 -24.29 -1.21
N HIS A 459 31.40 -23.70 -1.24
CA HIS A 459 30.15 -24.42 -0.99
C HIS A 459 29.96 -25.59 -1.96
N THR A 460 30.08 -25.33 -3.26
CA THR A 460 29.87 -26.33 -4.31
C THR A 460 30.91 -27.46 -4.26
N ILE A 461 32.19 -27.16 -4.03
CA ILE A 461 33.22 -28.22 -3.94
C ILE A 461 33.07 -29.09 -2.69
N LEU A 462 32.62 -28.53 -1.56
CA LEU A 462 32.35 -29.31 -0.34
C LEU A 462 31.24 -30.33 -0.56
N ARG A 463 30.20 -29.98 -1.35
CA ARG A 463 29.18 -30.94 -1.76
C ARG A 463 29.76 -32.10 -2.57
N PHE A 464 30.67 -31.81 -3.51
CA PHE A 464 31.31 -32.87 -4.29
C PHE A 464 32.19 -33.80 -3.44
N GLN A 465 32.69 -33.34 -2.28
CA GLN A 465 33.44 -34.20 -1.35
C GLN A 465 32.57 -35.26 -0.66
N GLU A 466 31.24 -35.09 -0.61
CA GLU A 466 30.32 -36.12 -0.08
C GLU A 466 30.37 -37.41 -0.93
N VAL A 467 30.82 -37.32 -2.19
CA VAL A 467 30.99 -38.46 -3.10
C VAL A 467 32.43 -38.48 -3.64
N GLN A 468 33.31 -39.11 -2.87
CA GLN A 468 34.76 -39.17 -3.15
C GLN A 468 35.11 -39.68 -4.55
N GLU A 469 34.34 -40.64 -5.07
CA GLU A 469 34.51 -41.25 -6.41
C GLU A 469 34.48 -40.23 -7.56
N ILE A 470 33.84 -39.07 -7.40
CA ILE A 470 33.72 -38.04 -8.44
C ILE A 470 34.98 -37.16 -8.49
N LEU A 471 35.54 -36.82 -7.34
CA LEU A 471 36.73 -35.98 -7.24
C LEU A 471 38.02 -36.75 -7.58
N ASP A 472 38.00 -38.07 -7.47
CA ASP A 472 39.12 -38.95 -7.82
C ASP A 472 39.23 -39.19 -9.34
N SER A 473 38.21 -38.81 -10.12
CA SER A 473 38.28 -38.83 -11.59
C SER A 473 39.31 -37.82 -12.12
N ASP A 474 39.90 -38.08 -13.29
CA ASP A 474 40.87 -37.19 -13.94
C ASP A 474 40.33 -35.75 -14.06
N ARG A 475 39.04 -35.62 -14.39
CA ARG A 475 38.35 -34.33 -14.52
C ARG A 475 38.05 -33.68 -13.17
N GLY A 476 37.77 -34.48 -12.15
CA GLY A 476 37.63 -34.02 -10.76
C GLY A 476 38.92 -33.45 -10.19
N GLN A 477 40.06 -34.06 -10.51
CA GLN A 477 41.38 -33.55 -10.11
C GLN A 477 41.71 -32.22 -10.80
N GLU A 478 41.42 -32.07 -12.09
CA GLU A 478 41.58 -30.81 -12.83
C GLU A 478 40.78 -29.66 -12.19
N VAL A 479 39.50 -29.90 -11.92
CA VAL A 479 38.59 -28.96 -11.25
C VAL A 479 39.11 -28.58 -9.85
N LYS A 480 39.59 -29.56 -9.08
CA LYS A 480 40.16 -29.36 -7.76
C LYS A 480 41.41 -28.48 -7.81
N GLN A 481 42.31 -28.71 -8.76
CA GLN A 481 43.50 -27.87 -8.93
C GLN A 481 43.13 -26.42 -9.25
N LYS A 482 42.16 -26.23 -10.15
CA LYS A 482 41.67 -24.89 -10.52
C LYS A 482 41.02 -24.15 -9.35
N TYR A 483 40.22 -24.84 -8.54
CA TYR A 483 39.67 -24.30 -7.30
C TYR A 483 40.79 -23.88 -6.32
N LEU A 484 41.82 -24.71 -6.15
CA LEU A 484 42.96 -24.40 -5.26
C LEU A 484 43.81 -23.23 -5.76
N GLU A 485 43.96 -23.08 -7.07
CA GLU A 485 44.64 -21.92 -7.67
C GLU A 485 43.89 -20.63 -7.38
N VAL A 486 42.59 -20.57 -7.68
CA VAL A 486 41.74 -19.39 -7.40
C VAL A 486 41.64 -19.12 -5.90
N GLY A 487 41.55 -20.16 -5.07
CA GLY A 487 41.53 -20.01 -3.62
C GLY A 487 42.82 -19.41 -3.06
N ARG A 488 43.98 -19.78 -3.61
CA ARG A 488 45.28 -19.18 -3.21
C ARG A 488 45.37 -17.71 -3.58
N THR A 489 45.00 -17.33 -4.81
CA THR A 489 45.08 -15.93 -5.25
C THR A 489 44.13 -15.02 -4.47
N MET A 490 42.93 -15.52 -4.13
CA MET A 490 41.98 -14.82 -3.26
C MET A 490 42.52 -14.64 -1.83
N LYS A 491 43.18 -15.67 -1.28
CA LYS A 491 43.80 -15.60 0.05
C LYS A 491 44.98 -14.63 0.11
N GLU A 492 45.84 -14.64 -0.90
CA GLU A 492 46.95 -13.68 -1.02
C GLU A 492 46.46 -12.23 -1.12
N TYR A 493 45.30 -11.99 -1.76
CA TYR A 493 44.67 -10.68 -1.81
C TYR A 493 44.18 -10.23 -0.44
N GLU A 494 43.49 -11.11 0.30
CA GLU A 494 43.03 -10.87 1.67
C GLU A 494 44.19 -10.48 2.58
N ASP A 495 45.25 -11.29 2.60
CA ASP A 495 46.41 -11.09 3.48
C ASP A 495 47.13 -9.77 3.15
N ARG A 496 47.36 -9.49 1.86
CA ARG A 496 48.00 -8.24 1.42
C ARG A 496 47.19 -7.00 1.81
N LYS A 497 45.86 -7.02 1.66
CA LYS A 497 44.98 -5.89 2.02
C LYS A 497 45.01 -5.61 3.52
N TYR A 498 45.02 -6.67 4.32
CA TYR A 498 45.10 -6.58 5.77
C TYR A 498 46.45 -6.04 6.25
N GLU A 499 47.57 -6.54 5.72
CA GLU A 499 48.92 -6.06 6.06
C GLU A 499 49.12 -4.57 5.73
N GLN A 500 48.68 -4.14 4.53
CA GLN A 500 48.73 -2.73 4.13
C GLN A 500 47.93 -1.83 5.08
N TRP A 501 46.73 -2.26 5.48
CA TRP A 501 45.92 -1.50 6.43
C TRP A 501 46.57 -1.41 7.80
N MET A 502 47.18 -2.49 8.28
CA MET A 502 47.87 -2.52 9.57
C MET A 502 49.01 -1.52 9.59
N GLU A 503 49.89 -1.53 8.59
CA GLU A 503 51.04 -0.63 8.49
C GLU A 503 50.60 0.84 8.43
N VAL A 504 49.63 1.16 7.56
CA VAL A 504 49.11 2.53 7.41
C VAL A 504 48.46 3.02 8.71
N THR A 505 47.67 2.17 9.36
CA THR A 505 46.97 2.52 10.60
C THR A 505 47.94 2.81 11.74
N GLU A 506 48.98 1.99 11.91
CA GLU A 506 49.99 2.21 12.95
C GLU A 506 50.79 3.50 12.75
N GLN A 507 51.09 3.87 11.50
CA GLN A 507 51.82 5.10 11.18
C GLN A 507 50.94 6.37 11.34
N VAL A 508 49.71 6.32 10.84
CA VAL A 508 48.85 7.51 10.69
C VAL A 508 48.05 7.82 11.96
N LEU A 509 47.55 6.80 12.67
CA LEU A 509 46.65 6.97 13.82
C LEU A 509 47.25 7.85 14.95
N PRO A 510 48.50 7.67 15.39
CA PRO A 510 49.09 8.52 16.43
C PRO A 510 49.19 9.99 16.03
N ALA A 511 49.45 10.27 14.74
CA ALA A 511 49.54 11.63 14.22
C ALA A 511 48.15 12.30 14.15
N LEU A 512 47.11 11.56 13.75
CA LEU A 512 45.73 12.07 13.72
C LEU A 512 45.22 12.42 15.12
N MET A 513 45.52 11.60 16.12
CA MET A 513 45.09 11.84 17.50
C MET A 513 45.74 13.08 18.15
N LYS A 514 46.89 13.52 17.64
CA LYS A 514 47.61 14.73 18.11
C LYS A 514 47.14 16.03 17.46
N LYS A 515 46.29 15.97 16.42
CA LYS A 515 45.72 17.17 15.79
C LYS A 515 44.83 17.95 16.76
N SER A 516 44.81 19.27 16.62
CA SER A 516 43.92 20.16 17.40
C SER A 516 42.46 19.80 17.16
N LEU A 517 41.56 20.19 18.07
CA LEU A 517 40.11 19.95 17.89
C LEU A 517 39.49 20.83 16.79
N LEU A 518 40.00 22.06 16.65
CA LEU A 518 39.51 23.07 15.72
C LEU A 518 40.58 23.49 14.72
N THR A 519 40.15 23.81 13.50
CA THR A 519 40.94 24.47 12.46
C THR A 519 40.37 25.87 12.22
N LYS A 520 41.23 26.89 12.19
CA LYS A 520 40.85 28.25 11.76
C LYS A 520 40.91 28.30 10.24
N SER A 521 39.77 28.47 9.57
CA SER A 521 39.74 28.74 8.14
C SER A 521 40.10 30.20 7.92
N SER A 522 41.36 30.45 7.57
CA SER A 522 41.74 31.73 6.98
C SER A 522 41.24 31.69 5.55
N ILE A 523 40.07 32.29 5.27
CA ILE A 523 39.72 32.61 3.89
C ILE A 523 40.70 33.72 3.48
N ALA A 524 41.85 33.31 2.94
CA ALA A 524 42.70 34.16 2.14
C ALA A 524 42.02 34.31 0.78
N THR A 525 40.94 35.09 0.74
CA THR A 525 40.51 35.71 -0.53
C THR A 525 41.31 36.99 -0.67
N GLU A 526 42.16 37.01 -1.69
CA GLU A 526 42.89 38.18 -2.17
C GLU A 526 41.92 39.26 -2.70
N GLU A 527 41.15 39.90 -1.82
CA GLU A 527 40.51 41.19 -2.09
C GLU A 527 40.43 42.01 -0.79
N PRO A 528 41.25 43.06 -0.61
CA PRO A 528 41.26 43.87 0.60
C PRO A 528 40.19 44.97 0.50
N SER A 529 38.91 44.66 0.74
CA SER A 529 37.90 45.74 0.87
C SER A 529 36.64 45.47 1.69
N THR A 530 36.51 44.36 2.41
CA THR A 530 35.43 44.23 3.41
C THR A 530 35.99 43.76 4.74
N LEU A 531 35.61 44.47 5.82
CA LEU A 531 35.98 44.15 7.21
C LEU A 531 35.88 42.64 7.43
N GLU A 532 36.93 42.03 7.97
CA GLU A 532 37.00 40.62 8.34
C GLU A 532 35.75 40.23 9.15
N ARG A 533 34.73 39.65 8.50
CA ARG A 533 33.66 38.94 9.20
C ARG A 533 34.33 37.82 9.97
N GLY A 534 34.05 37.75 11.27
CA GLY A 534 34.84 37.05 12.28
C GLY A 534 35.35 35.65 11.89
N ALA A 535 36.44 35.23 12.55
CA ALA A 535 37.13 33.98 12.25
C ALA A 535 36.19 32.76 12.15
N VAL A 536 36.24 32.05 11.01
CA VAL A 536 35.48 30.82 10.79
C VAL A 536 36.27 29.62 11.30
N PHE A 537 35.69 28.88 12.24
CA PHE A 537 36.26 27.65 12.78
C PHE A 537 35.55 26.42 12.21
N ALA A 538 36.29 25.35 11.97
CA ALA A 538 35.76 24.05 11.60
C ALA A 538 36.32 22.96 12.52
N ILE A 539 35.60 21.84 12.65
CA ILE A 539 36.07 20.69 13.40
C ILE A 539 37.20 20.01 12.64
N ASN A 540 38.30 19.74 13.32
CA ASN A 540 39.45 19.04 12.77
C ASN A 540 39.40 17.54 13.11
N PHE A 541 38.28 16.90 12.76
CA PHE A 541 38.11 15.46 12.87
C PHE A 541 38.29 14.83 11.49
N SER A 542 39.45 14.21 11.27
CA SER A 542 39.82 13.70 9.95
C SER A 542 38.89 12.53 9.54
N PRO A 543 38.38 12.52 8.29
CA PRO A 543 37.62 11.38 7.77
C PRO A 543 38.38 10.05 7.89
N ALA A 544 39.71 10.07 7.70
CA ALA A 544 40.58 8.93 7.89
C ALA A 544 40.51 8.33 9.31
N LEU A 545 40.26 9.15 10.35
CA LEU A 545 40.11 8.65 11.73
C LEU A 545 38.79 7.87 11.89
N ARG A 546 37.71 8.34 11.27
CA ARG A 546 36.42 7.64 11.23
C ARG A 546 36.54 6.33 10.45
N GLU A 547 37.24 6.36 9.32
CA GLU A 547 37.52 5.16 8.52
C GLU A 547 38.30 4.13 9.34
N ILE A 548 39.39 4.52 10.01
CA ILE A 548 40.19 3.62 10.87
C ILE A 548 39.33 3.01 11.99
N ILE A 549 38.47 3.79 12.65
CA ILE A 549 37.57 3.30 13.70
C ILE A 549 36.63 2.21 13.15
N ASN A 550 36.02 2.47 11.99
CA ASN A 550 35.12 1.52 11.35
C ASN A 550 35.88 0.27 10.89
N GLU A 551 37.00 0.42 10.19
CA GLU A 551 37.86 -0.69 9.74
C GLU A 551 38.26 -1.60 10.90
N THR A 552 38.69 -1.03 12.02
CA THR A 552 39.10 -1.79 13.21
C THR A 552 37.98 -2.70 13.70
N LYS A 553 36.74 -2.18 13.78
CA LYS A 553 35.58 -2.97 14.24
C LYS A 553 35.24 -4.10 13.28
N TYR A 554 35.22 -3.83 11.97
CA TYR A 554 34.90 -4.85 10.97
C TYR A 554 36.00 -5.91 10.83
N LEU A 555 37.28 -5.53 10.90
CA LEU A 555 38.39 -6.47 10.86
C LEU A 555 38.43 -7.38 12.10
N GLU A 556 38.15 -6.85 13.29
CA GLU A 556 38.03 -7.65 14.51
C GLU A 556 36.86 -8.65 14.41
N GLN A 557 35.71 -8.24 13.85
CA GLN A 557 34.58 -9.14 13.56
C GLN A 557 34.92 -10.23 12.54
N LEU A 558 35.77 -9.92 11.56
CA LEU A 558 36.27 -10.88 10.56
C LEU A 558 37.32 -11.85 11.14
N GLY A 559 37.73 -11.68 12.40
CA GLY A 559 38.66 -12.55 13.13
C GLY A 559 40.12 -12.14 13.03
N PHE A 560 40.43 -10.94 12.54
CA PHE A 560 41.80 -10.44 12.45
C PHE A 560 42.27 -9.79 13.77
N THR A 561 43.59 -9.81 13.99
CA THR A 561 44.24 -9.20 15.16
C THR A 561 44.54 -7.72 14.92
N VAL A 562 43.70 -6.83 15.40
CA VAL A 562 43.89 -5.38 15.20
C VAL A 562 44.93 -4.76 16.17
N PRO A 563 45.66 -3.70 15.77
CA PRO A 563 46.58 -2.98 16.66
C PRO A 563 45.88 -2.43 17.92
N GLU A 564 46.53 -2.53 19.09
CA GLU A 564 45.93 -2.13 20.39
C GLU A 564 45.50 -0.67 20.42
N LEU A 565 46.28 0.24 19.81
CA LEU A 565 45.94 1.66 19.75
C LEU A 565 44.66 1.90 18.93
N ALA A 566 44.52 1.23 17.78
CA ALA A 566 43.33 1.31 16.94
C ALA A 566 42.10 0.75 17.66
N ARG A 567 42.27 -0.37 18.36
CA ARG A 567 41.22 -0.98 19.19
C ARG A 567 40.75 -0.04 20.30
N ASN A 568 41.68 0.57 21.04
CA ASN A 568 41.35 1.52 22.10
C ASN A 568 40.62 2.77 21.59
N VAL A 569 41.00 3.28 20.42
CA VAL A 569 40.33 4.41 19.77
C VAL A 569 38.92 4.01 19.30
N ALA A 570 38.76 2.83 18.70
CA ALA A 570 37.46 2.31 18.26
C ALA A 570 36.50 2.07 19.43
N LEU A 571 36.98 1.59 20.58
CA LEU A 571 36.18 1.46 21.81
C LEU A 571 35.66 2.81 22.34
N GLN A 572 36.31 3.91 21.98
CA GLN A 572 35.92 5.27 22.37
C GLN A 572 35.10 6.00 21.28
N GLU A 573 34.64 5.31 20.24
CA GLU A 573 33.86 5.90 19.14
C GLU A 573 32.70 6.79 19.63
N ASP A 574 31.86 6.27 20.53
CA ASP A 574 30.71 7.01 21.09
C ASP A 574 31.13 8.31 21.77
N LYS A 575 32.30 8.31 22.42
CA LYS A 575 32.86 9.48 23.09
C LYS A 575 33.28 10.53 22.05
N PHE A 576 33.96 10.12 20.99
CA PHE A 576 34.35 11.02 19.90
C PHE A 576 33.15 11.57 19.14
N LEU A 577 32.13 10.74 18.86
CA LEU A 577 30.90 11.18 18.21
C LEU A 577 30.20 12.27 19.05
N ARG A 578 30.03 12.06 20.35
CA ARG A 578 29.47 13.07 21.26
C ARG A 578 30.28 14.36 21.29
N TYR A 579 31.61 14.27 21.27
CA TYR A 579 32.46 15.47 21.20
C TYR A 579 32.35 16.19 19.86
N THR A 580 32.36 15.47 18.73
CA THR A 580 32.20 16.09 17.41
C THR A 580 30.84 16.77 17.24
N ASP A 581 29.73 16.13 17.63
CA ASP A 581 28.39 16.73 17.62
C ASP A 581 28.32 17.93 18.59
N GLY A 582 28.87 17.80 19.79
CA GLY A 582 28.90 18.87 20.78
C GLY A 582 29.68 20.11 20.31
N ILE A 583 30.82 19.91 19.64
CA ILE A 583 31.61 21.00 19.03
C ILE A 583 30.88 21.56 17.81
N GLN A 584 30.26 20.73 16.96
CA GLN A 584 29.57 21.21 15.75
C GLN A 584 28.43 22.15 16.12
N ARG A 585 27.55 21.73 17.03
CA ARG A 585 26.43 22.57 17.50
C ARG A 585 26.91 23.88 18.13
N MET A 586 28.05 23.84 18.83
CA MET A 586 28.67 25.02 19.41
C MET A 586 29.20 25.97 18.33
N LEU A 587 29.85 25.46 17.29
CA LEU A 587 30.33 26.25 16.16
C LEU A 587 29.18 26.84 15.34
N ASP A 588 28.15 26.02 15.05
CA ASP A 588 26.96 26.46 14.31
C ASP A 588 26.26 27.60 15.05
N HIS A 589 26.11 27.50 16.37
CA HIS A 589 25.55 28.57 17.19
C HIS A 589 26.40 29.86 17.10
N TYR A 590 27.72 29.74 17.20
CA TYR A 590 28.62 30.89 17.03
C TYR A 590 28.51 31.53 15.64
N HIS A 591 28.53 30.74 14.56
CA HIS A 591 28.45 31.26 13.20
C HIS A 591 27.11 31.92 12.90
N MET A 592 26.01 31.33 13.35
CA MET A 592 24.67 31.90 13.23
C MET A 592 24.61 33.26 13.93
N LEU A 593 25.12 33.34 15.16
CA LEU A 593 25.13 34.59 15.93
C LEU A 593 25.98 35.66 15.26
N MET A 594 27.19 35.33 14.82
CA MET A 594 28.06 36.28 14.08
C MET A 594 27.44 36.72 12.75
N GLY A 595 26.64 35.87 12.10
CA GLY A 595 25.93 36.19 10.86
C GLY A 595 24.79 37.19 11.02
N THR A 596 24.28 37.38 12.24
CA THR A 596 23.17 38.32 12.52
C THR A 596 23.61 39.77 12.68
N LEU A 597 24.90 40.03 12.85
CA LEU A 597 25.44 41.35 13.13
C LEU A 597 25.63 42.16 11.84
N ASN A 598 25.17 43.41 11.82
CA ASN A 598 25.54 44.35 10.75
C ASN A 598 26.96 44.92 10.95
N ASP A 599 27.47 45.66 9.97
CA ASP A 599 28.85 46.19 10.02
C ASP A 599 29.08 47.12 11.23
N ALA A 600 28.08 47.91 11.61
CA ALA A 600 28.19 48.84 12.73
C ALA A 600 28.18 48.09 14.09
N GLU A 601 27.34 47.06 14.22
CA GLU A 601 27.28 46.16 15.38
C GLU A 601 28.53 45.29 15.51
N SER A 602 29.09 44.84 14.39
CA SER A 602 30.33 44.06 14.36
C SER A 602 31.51 44.86 14.90
N VAL A 603 31.61 46.15 14.53
CA VAL A 603 32.62 47.07 15.07
C VAL A 603 32.34 47.36 16.56
N LEU A 604 31.08 47.59 16.93
CA LEU A 604 30.67 47.86 18.31
C LEU A 604 31.03 46.72 19.27
N LEU A 605 30.79 45.48 18.83
CA LEU A 605 30.98 44.28 19.62
C LEU A 605 32.35 43.62 19.45
N ASN A 606 33.29 44.25 18.74
CA ASN A 606 34.59 43.66 18.43
C ASN A 606 35.35 43.19 19.70
N ASP A 607 35.40 43.99 20.76
CA ASP A 607 36.07 43.59 22.01
C ASP A 607 35.45 42.34 22.66
N HIS A 608 34.12 42.25 22.63
CA HIS A 608 33.38 41.09 23.15
C HIS A 608 33.57 39.85 22.27
N SER A 609 33.63 40.05 20.95
CA SER A 609 33.96 39.00 19.98
C SER A 609 35.40 38.49 20.20
N GLN A 610 36.38 39.37 20.45
CA GLN A 610 37.75 38.97 20.76
C GLN A 610 37.85 38.18 22.07
N GLU A 611 37.07 38.53 23.09
CA GLU A 611 37.01 37.75 24.34
C GLU A 611 36.43 36.34 24.09
N LEU A 612 35.40 36.23 23.26
CA LEU A 612 34.87 34.94 22.82
C LEU A 612 35.92 34.12 22.05
N LEU A 613 36.68 34.74 21.15
CA LEU A 613 37.78 34.11 20.41
C LEU A 613 38.92 33.64 21.33
N ARG A 614 39.15 34.29 22.48
CA ARG A 614 40.12 33.83 23.49
C ARG A 614 39.69 32.52 24.14
N VAL A 615 38.38 32.33 24.40
CA VAL A 615 37.85 31.05 24.90
C VAL A 615 38.08 29.94 23.88
N PHE A 616 37.85 30.23 22.59
CA PHE A 616 38.06 29.28 21.49
C PHE A 616 39.54 28.91 21.28
N ARG A 617 40.50 29.74 21.73
CA ARG A 617 41.96 29.52 21.60
C ARG A 617 42.45 28.20 22.17
N SER A 618 41.81 27.71 23.22
CA SER A 618 42.14 26.41 23.79
C SER A 618 41.85 25.26 22.81
N GLY A 619 40.78 25.34 22.01
CA GLY A 619 40.37 24.30 21.05
C GLY A 619 41.21 24.21 19.78
N TYR A 620 41.76 25.33 19.26
CA TYR A 620 42.59 25.30 18.05
C TYR A 620 44.11 25.32 18.31
N LYS A 621 44.58 25.52 19.56
CA LYS A 621 46.02 25.50 19.89
C LYS A 621 46.47 24.50 20.94
N ARG A 622 45.62 24.14 21.93
CA ARG A 622 46.05 23.38 23.11
C ARG A 622 45.41 21.99 23.22
N LEU A 623 44.13 21.88 22.93
CA LEU A 623 43.39 20.62 23.04
C LEU A 623 43.53 19.79 21.75
N ASN A 624 43.75 18.50 21.92
CA ASN A 624 43.74 17.49 20.87
C ASN A 624 42.76 16.35 21.23
N TRP A 625 42.59 15.38 20.34
CA TRP A 625 41.62 14.28 20.54
C TRP A 625 41.99 13.33 21.70
N ASN A 626 43.21 13.37 22.21
CA ASN A 626 43.62 12.64 23.43
C ASN A 626 43.27 13.39 24.74
N SER A 627 42.77 14.61 24.67
CA SER A 627 42.52 15.44 25.84
C SER A 627 41.27 14.98 26.61
N LEU A 628 41.35 14.91 27.95
CA LEU A 628 40.20 14.53 28.79
C LEU A 628 39.20 15.68 29.01
N GLY A 629 39.64 16.93 28.89
CA GLY A 629 38.84 18.14 29.16
C GLY A 629 37.99 18.67 28.00
N ILE A 630 37.73 17.87 26.94
CA ILE A 630 36.96 18.32 25.77
C ILE A 630 35.50 18.67 26.18
N GLY A 631 34.91 17.91 27.09
CA GLY A 631 33.55 18.15 27.59
C GLY A 631 33.43 19.50 28.31
N ASP A 632 34.36 19.79 29.22
CA ASP A 632 34.39 21.08 29.95
C ASP A 632 34.63 22.25 29.02
N TYR A 633 35.49 22.07 28.00
CA TYR A 633 35.72 23.04 26.95
C TYR A 633 34.44 23.39 26.17
N ILE A 634 33.68 22.39 25.72
CA ILE A 634 32.40 22.61 25.02
C ILE A 634 31.43 23.39 25.91
N THR A 635 31.32 23.02 27.19
CA THR A 635 30.45 23.70 28.15
C THR A 635 30.86 25.15 28.36
N GLY A 636 32.16 25.42 28.55
CA GLY A 636 32.70 26.77 28.71
C GLY A 636 32.47 27.66 27.48
N CYS A 637 32.69 27.12 26.28
CA CYS A 637 32.40 27.83 25.04
C CYS A 637 30.90 28.13 24.87
N LYS A 638 30.01 27.16 25.15
CA LYS A 638 28.55 27.38 25.09
C LYS A 638 28.09 28.48 26.05
N GLN A 639 28.63 28.52 27.26
CA GLN A 639 28.33 29.59 28.22
C GLN A 639 28.82 30.96 27.73
N ALA A 640 30.02 31.01 27.13
CA ALA A 640 30.55 32.24 26.55
C ALA A 640 29.72 32.74 25.36
N ILE A 641 29.30 31.83 24.45
CA ILE A 641 28.41 32.14 23.33
C ILE A 641 27.06 32.65 23.87
N GLY A 642 26.44 31.98 24.84
CA GLY A 642 25.14 32.41 25.39
C GLY A 642 25.20 33.78 26.09
N LYS A 643 26.31 34.13 26.74
CA LYS A 643 26.53 35.49 27.28
C LYS A 643 26.60 36.53 26.16
N PHE A 644 27.31 36.22 25.07
CA PHE A 644 27.41 37.08 23.90
C PHE A 644 26.07 37.23 23.18
N GLU A 645 25.33 36.14 23.02
CA GLU A 645 23.98 36.09 22.43
C GLU A 645 23.01 37.01 23.19
N SER A 646 23.00 36.94 24.53
CA SER A 646 22.16 37.81 25.35
C SER A 646 22.46 39.30 25.15
N LEU A 647 23.73 39.67 24.95
CA LEU A 647 24.13 41.04 24.65
C LEU A 647 23.66 41.47 23.26
N VAL A 648 23.85 40.61 22.25
CA VAL A 648 23.38 40.85 20.87
C VAL A 648 21.87 41.06 20.83
N HIS A 649 21.09 40.18 21.47
CA HIS A 649 19.63 40.30 21.51
C HIS A 649 19.16 41.62 22.14
N GLN A 650 19.84 42.11 23.18
CA GLN A 650 19.50 43.40 23.79
C GLN A 650 19.80 44.58 22.86
N ILE A 651 20.87 44.49 22.05
CA ILE A 651 21.21 45.51 21.05
C ILE A 651 20.21 45.49 19.90
N HIS A 652 19.88 44.30 19.36
CA HIS A 652 18.87 44.15 18.31
C HIS A 652 17.50 44.66 18.74
N LYS A 653 17.07 44.36 19.97
CA LYS A 653 15.82 44.92 20.50
C LYS A 653 15.80 46.45 20.49
N ASN A 654 16.90 47.11 20.90
CA ASN A 654 16.98 48.57 20.84
C ASN A 654 17.03 49.07 19.39
N ALA A 655 17.71 48.36 18.48
CA ALA A 655 17.75 48.67 17.06
C ALA A 655 16.35 48.57 16.39
N ASP A 656 15.55 47.58 16.78
CA ASP A 656 14.17 47.38 16.34
C ASP A 656 13.25 48.49 16.87
N ASP A 657 13.40 48.88 18.13
CA ASP A 657 12.67 50.00 18.72
C ASP A 657 12.97 51.32 17.99
N ILE A 658 14.24 51.57 17.64
CA ILE A 658 14.65 52.75 16.85
C ILE A 658 14.07 52.65 15.43
N SER A 659 14.20 51.50 14.76
CA SER A 659 13.69 51.31 13.40
C SER A 659 12.17 51.50 13.34
N SER A 660 11.43 50.99 14.33
CA SER A 660 9.98 51.14 14.41
C SER A 660 9.55 52.61 14.50
N ARG A 661 10.27 53.42 15.30
CA ARG A 661 10.03 54.88 15.40
C ARG A 661 10.33 55.58 14.08
N LEU A 662 11.41 55.21 13.39
CA LEU A 662 11.73 55.76 12.09
C LEU A 662 10.68 55.43 11.03
N THR A 663 10.13 54.21 11.04
CA THR A 663 9.03 53.82 10.15
C THR A 663 7.76 54.64 10.43
N LEU A 664 7.43 54.93 11.70
CA LEU A 664 6.32 55.82 12.04
C LEU A 664 6.52 57.24 11.50
N ILE A 665 7.76 57.77 11.58
CA ILE A 665 8.11 59.07 10.99
C ILE A 665 7.95 59.04 9.47
N GLU A 666 8.46 58.01 8.78
CA GLU A 666 8.38 57.86 7.32
C GLU A 666 6.93 57.75 6.79
N ALA A 667 6.02 57.21 7.61
CA ALA A 667 4.64 56.94 7.22
C ALA A 667 3.72 58.18 7.26
N ILE A 668 4.14 59.28 7.88
CA ILE A 668 3.30 60.47 8.06
C ILE A 668 2.93 61.14 6.73
N ASN A 669 1.67 61.55 6.65
CA ASN A 669 1.16 62.40 5.57
C ASN A 669 1.18 63.87 6.02
N LEU A 670 2.01 64.70 5.38
CA LEU A 670 2.22 66.12 5.67
C LEU A 670 1.25 67.06 4.91
N PHE A 671 0.37 66.49 4.09
CA PHE A 671 -0.66 67.19 3.32
C PHE A 671 -2.04 66.61 3.64
N LYS A 672 -2.38 66.49 4.93
CA LYS A 672 -3.73 66.13 5.37
C LYS A 672 -4.69 67.28 5.09
N TYR A 673 -5.69 67.02 4.27
CA TYR A 673 -6.71 67.99 3.89
C TYR A 673 -8.08 67.59 4.46
N PRO A 674 -9.03 68.54 4.59
CA PRO A 674 -10.36 68.25 5.13
C PRO A 674 -11.07 67.19 4.27
N ALA A 675 -11.67 66.19 4.90
CA ALA A 675 -12.54 65.25 4.21
C ALA A 675 -13.82 65.98 3.72
N ALA A 676 -14.18 65.80 2.44
CA ALA A 676 -15.40 66.36 1.88
C ALA A 676 -16.63 65.76 2.59
N LYS A 677 -17.52 66.61 3.13
CA LYS A 677 -18.75 66.17 3.80
C LYS A 677 -19.85 65.73 2.81
N SER A 678 -19.83 66.29 1.60
CA SER A 678 -20.66 65.94 0.44
C SER A 678 -19.92 66.33 -0.86
N GLU A 679 -20.35 65.84 -2.03
CA GLU A 679 -19.78 66.26 -3.33
C GLU A 679 -19.98 67.76 -3.62
N GLU A 680 -20.84 68.47 -2.88
CA GLU A 680 -21.17 69.88 -3.13
C GLU A 680 -20.44 70.85 -2.18
N GLU A 681 -20.04 70.41 -0.97
CA GLU A 681 -19.34 71.23 0.04
C GLU A 681 -17.83 70.94 0.06
N LEU A 682 -17.09 71.63 -0.80
CA LEU A 682 -15.62 71.72 -0.72
C LEU A 682 -15.21 72.87 0.23
N PRO A 683 -14.01 72.83 0.83
CA PRO A 683 -13.48 73.97 1.59
C PRO A 683 -13.03 75.10 0.66
N GLY A 684 -13.07 76.34 1.15
CA GLY A 684 -12.48 77.48 0.45
C GLY A 684 -10.95 77.36 0.39
N VAL A 685 -10.30 78.03 -0.57
CA VAL A 685 -8.84 77.93 -0.76
C VAL A 685 -8.06 78.25 0.53
N LYS A 686 -8.47 79.28 1.28
CA LYS A 686 -7.82 79.66 2.54
C LYS A 686 -7.97 78.59 3.62
N GLU A 687 -9.19 78.11 3.83
CA GLU A 687 -9.50 77.06 4.79
C GLU A 687 -8.74 75.75 4.50
N PHE A 688 -8.61 75.38 3.22
CA PHE A 688 -7.87 74.20 2.79
C PHE A 688 -6.40 74.25 3.19
N PHE A 689 -5.69 75.35 2.88
CA PHE A 689 -4.27 75.49 3.20
C PHE A 689 -4.03 75.68 4.71
N GLU A 690 -4.90 76.41 5.41
CA GLU A 690 -4.82 76.57 6.88
C GLU A 690 -5.03 75.23 7.62
N HIS A 691 -5.92 74.36 7.12
CA HIS A 691 -6.12 73.03 7.69
C HIS A 691 -4.87 72.16 7.54
N ILE A 692 -4.26 72.14 6.34
CA ILE A 692 -3.01 71.40 6.10
C ILE A 692 -1.91 71.89 7.06
N GLU A 693 -1.78 73.20 7.25
CA GLU A 693 -0.78 73.78 8.13
C GLU A 693 -0.98 73.36 9.60
N ARG A 694 -2.23 73.38 10.09
CA ARG A 694 -2.57 72.96 11.45
C ARG A 694 -2.27 71.48 11.71
N GLU A 695 -2.70 70.60 10.81
CA GLU A 695 -2.45 69.16 10.93
C GLU A 695 -0.95 68.84 10.84
N ARG A 696 -0.24 69.50 9.93
CA ARG A 696 1.22 69.37 9.80
C ARG A 696 1.94 69.78 11.07
N ALA A 697 1.57 70.91 11.69
CA ALA A 697 2.18 71.36 12.94
C ALA A 697 2.00 70.33 14.07
N SER A 698 0.81 69.71 14.15
CA SER A 698 0.53 68.62 15.10
C SER A 698 1.39 67.38 14.82
N ASP A 699 1.48 66.94 13.57
CA ASP A 699 2.29 65.77 13.20
C ASP A 699 3.79 65.99 13.48
N VAL A 700 4.30 67.20 13.24
CA VAL A 700 5.70 67.55 13.52
C VAL A 700 6.04 67.42 15.01
N ASP A 701 5.16 67.83 15.93
CA ASP A 701 5.37 67.64 17.37
C ASP A 701 5.51 66.14 17.74
N HIS A 702 4.67 65.28 17.16
CA HIS A 702 4.76 63.83 17.38
C HIS A 702 6.07 63.25 16.83
N MET A 703 6.47 63.67 15.61
CA MET A 703 7.70 63.21 14.98
C MET A 703 8.94 63.60 15.78
N VAL A 704 9.00 64.84 16.27
CA VAL A 704 10.12 65.34 17.08
C VAL A 704 10.21 64.54 18.38
N ARG A 705 9.10 64.21 19.04
CA ARG A 705 9.11 63.34 20.24
C ARG A 705 9.65 61.95 19.95
N TRP A 706 9.30 61.35 18.81
CA TRP A 706 9.83 60.05 18.41
C TRP A 706 11.32 60.11 18.10
N TYR A 707 11.78 61.19 17.46
CA TYR A 707 13.19 61.45 17.17
C TYR A 707 14.02 61.62 18.45
N LEU A 708 13.58 62.47 19.38
CA LEU A 708 14.26 62.71 20.66
C LEU A 708 14.38 61.45 21.52
N ALA A 709 13.46 60.50 21.38
CA ALA A 709 13.52 59.21 22.08
C ALA A 709 14.62 58.25 21.56
N ILE A 710 15.21 58.52 20.38
CA ILE A 710 16.27 57.68 19.81
C ILE A 710 17.57 57.82 20.60
N GLY A 711 17.95 59.04 21.02
CA GLY A 711 19.17 59.31 21.79
C GLY A 711 19.27 58.48 23.09
N PRO A 712 18.24 58.44 23.94
CA PRO A 712 18.20 57.59 25.13
C PRO A 712 18.35 56.09 24.84
N LEU A 713 17.78 55.58 23.74
CA LEU A 713 17.94 54.18 23.33
C LEU A 713 19.39 53.86 22.94
N LEU A 714 20.05 54.77 22.22
CA LEU A 714 21.47 54.66 21.88
C LEU A 714 22.38 54.78 23.10
N THR A 715 22.01 55.63 24.06
CA THR A 715 22.72 55.76 25.35
C THR A 715 22.57 54.48 26.18
N LYS A 716 21.42 53.79 26.12
CA LYS A 716 21.25 52.48 26.75
C LYS A 716 22.14 51.42 26.13
N VAL A 717 22.33 51.42 24.80
CA VAL A 717 23.30 50.55 24.11
C VAL A 717 24.73 50.84 24.57
N GLU A 718 25.07 52.11 24.78
CA GLU A 718 26.36 52.51 25.37
C GLU A 718 26.58 51.88 26.76
N GLY A 719 25.56 51.92 27.62
CA GLY A 719 25.62 51.32 28.96
C GLY A 719 25.79 49.80 28.93
N LEU A 720 25.23 49.13 27.93
CA LEU A 720 25.35 47.68 27.75
C LEU A 720 26.74 47.25 27.25
N VAL A 721 27.34 48.03 26.34
CA VAL A 721 28.59 47.63 25.66
C VAL A 721 29.85 48.22 26.32
N VAL A 722 29.79 49.46 26.79
CA VAL A 722 30.96 50.20 27.30
C VAL A 722 30.78 50.63 28.76
N HIS A 723 29.60 50.36 29.35
CA HIS A 723 29.26 50.71 30.74
C HIS A 723 29.32 52.22 31.03
N THR A 724 29.04 53.04 30.00
CA THR A 724 28.92 54.50 30.10
C THR A 724 27.56 54.95 29.53
N ASN A 725 27.03 56.07 30.02
CA ASN A 725 25.74 56.61 29.57
C ASN A 725 25.89 58.07 29.14
N THR A 726 26.93 58.38 28.35
CA THR A 726 27.32 59.75 28.05
C THR A 726 26.77 60.28 26.73
N GLY A 727 26.33 59.39 25.83
CA GLY A 727 25.89 59.69 24.48
C GLY A 727 27.03 60.00 23.50
N LYS A 728 28.30 59.88 23.92
CA LYS A 728 29.49 60.35 23.18
C LYS A 728 30.69 59.41 23.27
N ALA A 729 30.47 58.13 23.57
CA ALA A 729 31.54 57.16 23.69
C ALA A 729 32.24 56.94 22.33
N PRO A 730 33.59 57.07 22.23
CA PRO A 730 34.31 56.92 20.96
C PRO A 730 34.09 55.57 20.27
N LYS A 731 33.88 54.50 21.04
CA LYS A 731 33.61 53.14 20.51
C LYS A 731 32.26 53.02 19.79
N LEU A 732 31.30 53.89 20.12
CA LEU A 732 29.97 53.91 19.50
C LEU A 732 29.89 54.92 18.34
N ALA A 733 30.96 55.67 18.04
CA ALA A 733 30.93 56.72 17.02
C ALA A 733 30.45 56.22 15.64
N SER A 734 30.89 55.02 15.23
CA SER A 734 30.42 54.37 13.99
C SER A 734 28.94 53.98 14.05
N TYR A 735 28.48 53.51 15.21
CA TYR A 735 27.09 53.11 15.46
C TYR A 735 26.15 54.32 15.50
N TYR A 736 26.54 55.42 16.15
CA TYR A 736 25.78 56.68 16.11
C TYR A 736 25.68 57.22 14.69
N LYS A 737 26.80 57.23 13.94
CA LYS A 737 26.83 57.64 12.54
C LYS A 737 25.91 56.79 11.65
N HIS A 738 25.84 55.48 11.90
CA HIS A 738 24.93 54.58 11.19
C HIS A 738 23.46 55.01 11.37
N TRP A 739 23.04 55.25 12.62
CA TRP A 739 21.66 55.67 12.90
C TRP A 739 21.35 57.09 12.42
N GLU A 740 22.29 58.02 12.54
CA GLU A 740 22.15 59.39 12.01
C GLU A 740 21.96 59.37 10.47
N LYS A 741 22.72 58.53 9.76
CA LYS A 741 22.53 58.32 8.32
C LYS A 741 21.14 57.77 8.01
N LYS A 742 20.66 56.79 8.78
CA LYS A 742 19.33 56.21 8.61
C LYS A 742 18.20 57.22 8.88
N ILE A 743 18.38 58.11 9.86
CA ILE A 743 17.47 59.24 10.13
C ILE A 743 17.42 60.18 8.93
N TYR A 744 18.57 60.57 8.37
CA TYR A 744 18.64 61.40 7.17
C TYR A 744 17.91 60.78 5.97
N GLU A 745 18.13 59.48 5.72
CA GLU A 745 17.47 58.75 4.63
C GLU A 745 15.94 58.72 4.81
N VAL A 746 15.46 58.48 6.03
CA VAL A 746 14.03 58.46 6.37
C VAL A 746 13.38 59.82 6.19
N LEU A 747 14.00 60.90 6.68
CA LEU A 747 13.48 62.26 6.51
C LEU A 747 13.46 62.67 5.03
N THR A 748 14.49 62.30 4.27
CA THR A 748 14.53 62.56 2.82
C THR A 748 13.39 61.86 2.08
N LYS A 749 13.17 60.56 2.38
CA LYS A 749 12.06 59.78 1.81
C LYS A 749 10.70 60.34 2.19
N LEU A 750 10.53 60.75 3.45
CA LEU A 750 9.30 61.36 3.94
C LEU A 750 8.92 62.59 3.11
N ILE A 751 9.85 63.54 2.95
CA ILE A 751 9.58 64.79 2.20
C ILE A 751 9.30 64.48 0.74
N LEU A 752 10.13 63.65 0.10
CA LEU A 752 9.97 63.31 -1.31
C LEU A 752 8.61 62.64 -1.58
N LYS A 753 8.25 61.63 -0.78
CA LYS A 753 6.97 60.91 -0.89
C LYS A 753 5.78 61.84 -0.73
N ASN A 754 5.83 62.75 0.25
CA ASN A 754 4.74 63.69 0.51
C ASN A 754 4.58 64.72 -0.59
N LEU A 755 5.68 65.29 -1.10
CA LEU A 755 5.64 66.21 -2.24
C LEU A 755 5.10 65.53 -3.50
N GLN A 756 5.57 64.32 -3.82
CA GLN A 756 5.08 63.55 -4.96
C GLN A 756 3.58 63.25 -4.85
N SER A 757 3.14 62.81 -3.66
CA SER A 757 1.73 62.51 -3.39
C SER A 757 0.86 63.76 -3.52
N PHE A 758 1.31 64.91 -3.01
CA PHE A 758 0.60 66.18 -3.15
C PHE A 758 0.56 66.68 -4.60
N ASN A 759 1.64 66.53 -5.35
CA ASN A 759 1.68 66.86 -6.78
C ASN A 759 0.68 66.00 -7.58
N SER A 760 0.60 64.69 -7.29
CA SER A 760 -0.42 63.80 -7.89
C SER A 760 -1.85 64.20 -7.53
N LEU A 761 -2.10 64.64 -6.29
CA LEU A 761 -3.41 65.16 -5.89
C LEU A 761 -3.77 66.45 -6.63
N ILE A 762 -2.82 67.35 -6.84
CA ILE A 762 -3.03 68.61 -7.59
C ILE A 762 -3.39 68.36 -9.04
N LEU A 763 -2.71 67.40 -9.69
CA LEU A 763 -2.97 67.05 -11.09
C LEU A 763 -4.17 66.10 -11.27
N GLY A 764 -4.71 65.56 -10.17
CA GLY A 764 -5.87 64.68 -10.20
C GLY A 764 -7.12 65.35 -10.76
N ASN A 765 -8.09 64.54 -11.18
CA ASN A 765 -9.38 65.02 -11.72
C ASN A 765 -10.42 65.30 -10.62
N VAL A 766 -10.03 65.24 -9.34
CA VAL A 766 -10.92 65.45 -8.20
C VAL A 766 -10.62 66.82 -7.59
N PRO A 767 -11.62 67.73 -7.49
CA PRO A 767 -11.41 69.04 -6.89
C PRO A 767 -11.22 68.92 -5.38
N LEU A 768 -10.22 69.64 -4.86
CA LEU A 768 -9.84 69.62 -3.44
C LEU A 768 -10.38 70.83 -2.67
N PHE A 769 -10.52 71.97 -3.36
CA PHE A 769 -11.06 73.21 -2.80
C PHE A 769 -11.80 74.01 -3.87
N HIS A 770 -12.66 74.94 -3.45
CA HIS A 770 -13.36 75.84 -4.37
C HIS A 770 -12.86 77.29 -4.29
N THR A 771 -12.98 78.01 -5.40
CA THR A 771 -12.75 79.46 -5.49
C THR A 771 -13.96 80.14 -6.12
N GLU A 772 -14.35 81.27 -5.55
CA GLU A 772 -15.48 82.05 -6.04
C GLU A 772 -15.05 83.07 -7.09
N THR A 773 -15.97 83.40 -7.99
CA THR A 773 -15.78 84.49 -8.96
C THR A 773 -16.65 85.68 -8.59
N ILE A 774 -16.03 86.84 -8.46
CA ILE A 774 -16.71 88.11 -8.18
C ILE A 774 -16.51 89.09 -9.33
N LEU A 775 -17.55 89.89 -9.59
CA LEU A 775 -17.50 90.95 -10.59
C LEU A 775 -17.14 92.27 -9.92
N THR A 776 -15.91 92.73 -10.13
CA THR A 776 -15.46 94.07 -9.71
C THR A 776 -15.31 94.91 -10.98
N ALA A 777 -16.36 95.63 -11.36
CA ALA A 777 -16.40 96.33 -12.64
C ALA A 777 -15.13 97.21 -12.86
N PRO A 778 -14.42 97.08 -14.00
CA PRO A 778 -14.83 96.41 -15.24
C PRO A 778 -14.35 94.96 -15.41
N GLU A 779 -13.77 94.32 -14.39
CA GLU A 779 -13.07 93.03 -14.47
C GLU A 779 -13.75 91.90 -13.66
N ILE A 780 -13.53 90.66 -14.09
CA ILE A 780 -13.98 89.46 -13.39
C ILE A 780 -12.74 88.86 -12.73
N ILE A 781 -12.73 88.78 -11.40
CA ILE A 781 -11.58 88.29 -10.63
C ILE A 781 -11.98 87.05 -9.81
N LEU A 782 -10.99 86.20 -9.55
CA LEU A 782 -11.11 85.14 -8.56
C LEU A 782 -11.02 85.74 -7.15
N HIS A 783 -11.77 85.18 -6.22
CA HIS A 783 -11.65 85.47 -4.80
C HIS A 783 -11.34 84.15 -4.06
N PRO A 784 -10.15 84.00 -3.44
CA PRO A 784 -8.94 84.83 -3.52
C PRO A 784 -8.37 85.00 -4.95
N ASN A 785 -7.55 86.04 -5.19
CA ASN A 785 -6.97 86.26 -6.53
C ASN A 785 -5.89 85.22 -6.87
N THR A 786 -5.55 85.08 -8.16
CA THR A 786 -4.57 84.08 -8.63
C THR A 786 -3.21 84.18 -7.93
N ASN A 787 -2.73 85.40 -7.70
CA ASN A 787 -1.44 85.62 -7.05
C ASN A 787 -1.43 85.19 -5.57
N GLU A 788 -2.56 85.34 -4.88
CA GLU A 788 -2.74 84.85 -3.51
C GLU A 788 -2.75 83.32 -3.48
N ILE A 789 -3.45 82.66 -4.40
CA ILE A 789 -3.48 81.19 -4.49
C ILE A 789 -2.08 80.63 -4.80
N ASP A 790 -1.35 81.23 -5.75
CA ASP A 790 0.03 80.84 -6.08
C ASP A 790 0.96 80.99 -4.88
N LYS A 791 0.85 82.10 -4.13
CA LYS A 791 1.64 82.33 -2.90
C LYS A 791 1.33 81.32 -1.81
N MET A 792 0.06 80.99 -1.60
CA MET A 792 -0.38 80.01 -0.60
C MET A 792 0.13 78.59 -0.95
N CYS A 793 0.08 78.22 -2.23
CA CYS A 793 0.64 76.96 -2.70
C CYS A 793 2.16 76.90 -2.49
N PHE A 794 2.89 77.93 -2.93
CA PHE A 794 4.33 78.03 -2.74
C PHE A 794 4.72 77.95 -1.25
N HIS A 795 4.01 78.68 -0.40
CA HIS A 795 4.23 78.65 1.05
C HIS A 795 3.97 77.26 1.64
N CYS A 796 2.89 76.59 1.25
CA CYS A 796 2.56 75.25 1.73
C CYS A 796 3.63 74.21 1.37
N VAL A 797 4.15 74.26 0.13
CA VAL A 797 5.23 73.38 -0.35
C VAL A 797 6.53 73.68 0.38
N ARG A 798 6.89 74.96 0.54
CA ARG A 798 8.08 75.37 1.29
C ARG A 798 8.02 74.89 2.74
N ASN A 799 6.90 75.14 3.43
CA ASN A 799 6.70 74.73 4.82
C ASN A 799 6.84 73.21 5.00
N CYS A 800 6.49 72.41 3.98
CA CYS A 800 6.67 70.95 4.02
C CYS A 800 8.14 70.56 4.11
N VAL A 801 9.02 71.18 3.32
CA VAL A 801 10.47 70.95 3.40
C VAL A 801 11.03 71.53 4.70
N GLU A 802 10.55 72.71 5.12
CA GLU A 802 11.02 73.41 6.32
C GLU A 802 10.74 72.66 7.64
N ILE A 803 9.83 71.67 7.67
CA ILE A 803 9.64 70.85 8.89
C ILE A 803 10.93 70.16 9.33
N THR A 804 11.83 69.88 8.38
CA THR A 804 13.12 69.22 8.65
C THR A 804 14.06 70.11 9.48
N LYS A 805 13.74 71.40 9.66
CA LYS A 805 14.44 72.32 10.56
C LYS A 805 14.28 71.94 12.04
N HIS A 806 13.17 71.27 12.39
CA HIS A 806 12.90 70.82 13.77
C HIS A 806 13.73 69.58 14.19
N PHE A 807 14.43 68.94 13.25
CA PHE A 807 15.28 67.79 13.52
C PHE A 807 16.74 68.24 13.57
N VAL A 808 17.24 68.51 14.78
CA VAL A 808 18.62 68.98 15.02
C VAL A 808 19.59 67.82 14.85
N ARG A 809 20.68 68.00 14.11
CA ARG A 809 21.70 66.96 13.91
C ARG A 809 22.48 66.67 15.17
N TRP A 810 23.12 65.51 15.23
CA TRP A 810 23.96 65.15 16.36
C TRP A 810 25.37 65.74 16.23
N MET A 811 26.05 65.94 17.36
CA MET A 811 27.48 66.24 17.32
C MET A 811 28.24 65.04 16.76
N ASN A 812 29.28 65.29 15.96
CA ASN A 812 30.04 64.24 15.29
C ASN A 812 30.52 63.15 16.28
N GLY A 813 30.19 61.89 15.98
CA GLY A 813 30.56 60.75 16.81
C GLY A 813 29.76 60.63 18.12
N SER A 814 28.58 61.26 18.20
CA SER A 814 27.69 61.21 19.37
C SER A 814 26.23 61.02 18.95
N CYS A 815 25.33 60.84 19.92
CA CYS A 815 23.87 60.91 19.76
C CYS A 815 23.25 62.11 20.49
N ILE A 816 24.04 63.15 20.73
CA ILE A 816 23.63 64.38 21.43
C ILE A 816 23.37 65.47 20.39
N GLU A 817 22.22 66.13 20.48
CA GLU A 817 21.86 67.25 19.58
C GLU A 817 22.89 68.38 19.63
N CYS A 818 23.20 68.94 18.46
CA CYS A 818 24.14 70.04 18.33
C CYS A 818 23.56 71.32 18.97
N PRO A 819 24.22 71.94 19.96
CA PRO A 819 23.74 73.18 20.54
C PRO A 819 23.80 74.32 19.50
N PRO A 820 23.00 75.38 19.65
CA PRO A 820 23.02 76.53 18.75
C PRO A 820 24.42 77.16 18.69
N GLN A 821 24.93 77.42 17.48
CA GLN A 821 26.25 77.99 17.23
C GLN A 821 26.15 79.48 16.84
N LYS A 822 27.18 80.28 17.11
CA LYS A 822 27.27 81.66 16.63
C LYS A 822 27.85 81.66 15.21
N GLY A 823 27.10 82.17 14.24
CA GLY A 823 27.54 82.36 12.86
C GLY A 823 28.49 83.55 12.69
N GLU A 824 28.92 83.78 11.44
CA GLU A 824 29.87 84.83 11.07
C GLU A 824 29.33 86.26 11.32
N GLU A 825 28.01 86.43 11.46
CA GLU A 825 27.31 87.73 11.64
C GLU A 825 26.53 87.83 12.97
N GLU A 826 26.99 87.19 14.06
CA GLU A 826 26.29 87.11 15.36
C GLU A 826 24.92 86.38 15.35
N GLU A 827 24.49 85.84 14.21
CA GLU A 827 23.27 85.04 14.11
C GLU A 827 23.41 83.66 14.75
N VAL A 828 22.35 83.20 15.42
CA VAL A 828 22.30 81.86 16.03
C VAL A 828 21.96 80.83 14.96
N VAL A 829 22.93 79.99 14.60
CA VAL A 829 22.80 78.91 13.59
C VAL A 829 22.55 77.57 14.29
N ILE A 830 21.44 76.92 13.96
CA ILE A 830 21.13 75.56 14.40
C ILE A 830 21.42 74.59 13.25
N ILE A 831 22.29 73.61 13.49
CA ILE A 831 22.62 72.57 12.50
C ILE A 831 21.50 71.51 12.52
N ASN A 832 20.66 71.52 11.50
CA ASN A 832 19.53 70.60 11.33
C ASN A 832 19.61 69.85 10.00
N PHE A 833 18.72 68.89 9.78
CA PHE A 833 18.70 68.11 8.53
C PHE A 833 18.20 68.92 7.32
N TYR A 834 17.56 70.07 7.52
CA TYR A 834 17.03 70.90 6.44
C TYR A 834 18.12 71.32 5.45
N ASN A 835 19.29 71.74 5.92
CA ASN A 835 20.37 72.25 5.07
C ASN A 835 20.80 71.25 3.98
N ASP A 836 20.74 69.95 4.25
CA ASP A 836 21.07 68.92 3.26
C ASP A 836 19.84 68.47 2.46
N ILE A 837 18.69 68.32 3.12
CA ILE A 837 17.45 67.85 2.49
C ILE A 837 16.94 68.88 1.47
N SER A 838 17.01 70.18 1.76
CA SER A 838 16.58 71.24 0.83
C SER A 838 17.44 71.33 -0.42
N LEU A 839 18.68 70.82 -0.36
CA LEU A 839 19.61 70.77 -1.49
C LEU A 839 19.47 69.49 -2.34
N ASN A 840 18.62 68.54 -1.92
CA ASN A 840 18.41 67.31 -2.67
C ASN A 840 17.72 67.60 -4.02
N PRO A 841 18.31 67.19 -5.16
CA PRO A 841 17.78 67.50 -6.49
C PRO A 841 16.33 67.05 -6.71
N GLN A 842 15.96 65.88 -6.19
CA GLN A 842 14.60 65.33 -6.36
C GLN A 842 13.56 66.12 -5.58
N ILE A 843 13.94 66.66 -4.42
CA ILE A 843 13.06 67.50 -3.59
C ILE A 843 12.88 68.88 -4.23
N ILE A 844 13.98 69.47 -4.73
CA ILE A 844 13.93 70.76 -5.46
C ILE A 844 13.03 70.64 -6.68
N GLU A 845 13.18 69.58 -7.48
CA GLU A 845 12.36 69.34 -8.67
C GLU A 845 10.86 69.31 -8.34
N GLN A 846 10.46 68.50 -7.34
CA GLN A 846 9.06 68.44 -6.92
C GLN A 846 8.55 69.76 -6.33
N ALA A 847 9.37 70.44 -5.51
CA ALA A 847 9.00 71.70 -4.88
C ALA A 847 8.78 72.84 -5.91
N VAL A 848 9.46 72.81 -7.05
CA VAL A 848 9.27 73.74 -8.16
C VAL A 848 8.10 73.34 -9.06
N MET A 849 7.95 72.04 -9.34
CA MET A 849 6.91 71.52 -10.24
C MET A 849 5.50 71.76 -9.70
N ILE A 850 5.28 71.65 -8.39
CA ILE A 850 3.96 71.78 -7.78
C ILE A 850 3.36 73.19 -7.98
N PRO A 851 4.03 74.31 -7.60
CA PRO A 851 3.52 75.65 -7.88
C PRO A 851 3.33 75.94 -9.38
N GLN A 852 4.21 75.42 -10.25
CA GLN A 852 4.07 75.58 -11.70
C GLN A 852 2.79 74.92 -12.24
N ASN A 853 2.45 73.74 -11.73
CA ASN A 853 1.23 73.03 -12.08
C ASN A 853 -0.02 73.80 -11.63
N VAL A 854 -0.03 74.31 -10.39
CA VAL A 854 -1.14 75.15 -9.88
C VAL A 854 -1.29 76.43 -10.71
N HIS A 855 -0.20 77.11 -11.03
CA HIS A 855 -0.23 78.30 -11.87
C HIS A 855 -0.82 78.01 -13.26
N ARG A 856 -0.46 76.88 -13.88
CA ARG A 856 -1.03 76.44 -15.16
C ARG A 856 -2.53 76.18 -15.07
N ILE A 857 -3.00 75.55 -13.99
CA ILE A 857 -4.43 75.33 -13.71
C ILE A 857 -5.16 76.67 -13.59
N LEU A 858 -4.60 77.63 -12.84
CA LEU A 858 -5.17 78.99 -12.70
C LEU A 858 -5.24 79.74 -14.04
N ILE A 859 -4.23 79.62 -14.91
CA ILE A 859 -4.27 80.21 -16.26
C ILE A 859 -5.44 79.62 -17.08
N ASN A 860 -5.68 78.31 -16.99
CA ASN A 860 -6.80 77.67 -17.69
C ASN A 860 -8.16 78.16 -17.17
N LEU A 861 -8.31 78.31 -15.85
CA LEU A 861 -9.49 78.90 -15.23
C LEU A 861 -9.71 80.35 -15.68
N MET A 862 -8.65 81.16 -15.72
CA MET A 862 -8.72 82.53 -16.24
C MET A 862 -9.13 82.59 -17.71
N LYS A 863 -8.64 81.66 -18.55
CA LYS A 863 -9.06 81.51 -19.96
C LYS A 863 -10.54 81.16 -20.05
N TYR A 864 -11.05 80.28 -19.19
CA TYR A 864 -12.47 79.96 -19.12
C TYR A 864 -13.31 81.20 -18.76
N LEU A 865 -12.87 81.99 -17.78
CA LEU A 865 -13.51 83.24 -17.38
C LEU A 865 -13.54 84.30 -18.48
N GLN A 866 -12.63 84.26 -19.46
CA GLN A 866 -12.70 85.17 -20.62
C GLN A 866 -14.02 85.02 -21.40
N LYS A 867 -14.66 83.84 -21.40
CA LYS A 867 -15.95 83.63 -22.07
C LYS A 867 -17.06 84.53 -21.51
N TRP A 868 -16.97 84.89 -20.23
CA TRP A 868 -17.91 85.79 -19.55
C TRP A 868 -17.70 87.26 -19.93
N LYS A 869 -16.56 87.64 -20.53
CA LYS A 869 -16.32 89.00 -21.03
C LYS A 869 -17.25 89.42 -22.18
N ARG A 870 -17.95 88.48 -22.84
CA ARG A 870 -18.99 88.83 -23.83
C ARG A 870 -20.11 89.69 -23.24
N TYR A 871 -20.37 89.54 -21.93
CA TYR A 871 -21.38 90.31 -21.21
C TYR A 871 -20.85 91.64 -20.66
N ARG A 872 -19.55 91.95 -20.86
CA ARG A 872 -18.88 93.16 -20.37
C ARG A 872 -19.61 94.48 -20.67
N PRO A 873 -20.30 94.66 -21.82
CA PRO A 873 -21.07 95.89 -22.06
C PRO A 873 -22.13 96.20 -20.99
N LEU A 874 -22.63 95.20 -20.25
CA LEU A 874 -23.66 95.39 -19.21
C LEU A 874 -23.20 96.23 -18.02
N TRP A 875 -21.92 96.17 -17.66
CA TRP A 875 -21.36 96.83 -16.47
C TRP A 875 -20.20 97.78 -16.79
N LYS A 876 -19.71 97.78 -18.04
CA LYS A 876 -18.65 98.71 -18.48
C LYS A 876 -19.21 100.06 -18.92
N LEU A 877 -20.40 100.06 -19.52
CA LEU A 877 -21.02 101.28 -20.02
C LEU A 877 -21.83 101.94 -18.92
N ASP A 878 -21.71 103.27 -18.81
CA ASP A 878 -22.57 104.03 -17.90
C ASP A 878 -24.01 103.93 -18.38
N LYS A 879 -24.83 103.32 -17.53
CA LYS A 879 -26.23 103.05 -17.80
C LYS A 879 -27.02 104.33 -18.06
N ALA A 880 -26.78 105.41 -17.32
CA ALA A 880 -27.51 106.66 -17.53
C ALA A 880 -27.18 107.28 -18.89
N ILE A 881 -25.89 107.35 -19.23
CA ILE A 881 -25.41 107.98 -20.46
C ILE A 881 -25.89 107.25 -21.72
N VAL A 882 -25.85 105.91 -21.72
CA VAL A 882 -26.33 105.11 -22.88
C VAL A 882 -27.83 105.27 -23.08
N MET A 883 -28.57 105.38 -21.98
CA MET A 883 -30.03 105.47 -21.96
C MET A 883 -30.52 106.86 -22.39
N GLU A 884 -29.91 107.93 -21.89
CA GLU A 884 -30.19 109.30 -22.33
C GLU A 884 -29.92 109.49 -23.83
N LYS A 885 -28.79 108.98 -24.34
CA LYS A 885 -28.49 109.02 -25.78
C LYS A 885 -29.47 108.23 -26.63
N PHE A 886 -30.09 107.19 -26.06
CA PHE A 886 -31.10 106.40 -26.76
C PHE A 886 -32.47 107.11 -26.75
N ALA A 887 -32.91 107.61 -25.59
CA ALA A 887 -34.16 108.37 -25.47
C ALA A 887 -34.15 109.66 -26.29
N ALA A 888 -33.03 110.38 -26.34
CA ALA A 888 -32.88 111.62 -27.12
C ALA A 888 -33.13 111.44 -28.63
N LYS A 889 -33.04 110.21 -29.16
CA LYS A 889 -33.32 109.91 -30.58
C LYS A 889 -34.80 109.70 -30.88
N LYS A 890 -35.69 109.77 -29.87
CA LYS A 890 -37.13 109.43 -29.97
C LYS A 890 -37.38 108.14 -30.77
N PRO A 891 -36.81 107.00 -30.35
CA PRO A 891 -36.89 105.77 -31.12
C PRO A 891 -38.31 105.18 -31.08
N PRO A 892 -38.75 104.47 -32.13
CA PRO A 892 -40.08 103.84 -32.15
C PRO A 892 -40.17 102.71 -31.12
N CYS A 893 -41.40 102.36 -30.70
CA CYS A 893 -41.67 101.30 -29.72
C CYS A 893 -40.99 99.95 -30.08
N VAL A 894 -40.89 99.62 -31.38
CA VAL A 894 -40.22 98.40 -31.87
C VAL A 894 -38.74 98.37 -31.46
N ALA A 895 -38.04 99.51 -31.51
CA ALA A 895 -36.64 99.59 -31.11
C ALA A 895 -36.44 99.49 -29.59
N TYR A 896 -37.43 99.89 -28.79
CA TYR A 896 -37.45 99.60 -27.35
C TYR A 896 -37.67 98.11 -27.08
N ASP A 897 -38.61 97.48 -27.79
CA ASP A 897 -38.90 96.05 -27.67
C ASP A 897 -37.67 95.19 -28.04
N GLU A 898 -36.98 95.48 -29.14
CA GLU A 898 -35.73 94.79 -29.52
C GLU A 898 -34.67 94.84 -28.41
N LYS A 899 -34.48 96.00 -27.76
CA LYS A 899 -33.53 96.14 -26.65
C LYS A 899 -34.01 95.46 -25.36
N LEU A 900 -35.30 95.55 -25.05
CA LEU A 900 -35.90 94.87 -23.90
C LEU A 900 -35.78 93.35 -24.02
N GLN A 901 -36.07 92.80 -25.21
CA GLN A 901 -35.88 91.39 -25.53
C GLN A 901 -34.41 90.98 -25.45
N PHE A 902 -33.49 91.80 -25.97
CA PHE A 902 -32.05 91.55 -25.87
C PHE A 902 -31.57 91.39 -24.42
N TYR A 903 -31.86 92.35 -23.53
CA TYR A 903 -31.43 92.27 -22.13
C TYR A 903 -32.19 91.21 -21.32
N SER A 904 -33.48 90.99 -21.61
CA SER A 904 -34.27 89.92 -20.97
C SER A 904 -33.75 88.53 -21.35
N LYS A 905 -33.38 88.34 -22.61
CA LYS A 905 -32.74 87.11 -23.10
C LYS A 905 -31.41 86.86 -22.40
N ILE A 906 -30.57 87.89 -22.22
CA ILE A 906 -29.31 87.76 -21.48
C ILE A 906 -29.57 87.38 -20.01
N ALA A 907 -30.55 88.02 -19.34
CA ALA A 907 -30.91 87.70 -17.96
C ALA A 907 -31.36 86.23 -17.78
N TYR A 908 -31.99 85.65 -18.80
CA TYR A 908 -32.40 84.25 -18.82
C TYR A 908 -31.24 83.30 -19.18
N GLU A 909 -30.46 83.62 -20.20
CA GLU A 909 -29.35 82.79 -20.68
C GLU A 909 -28.22 82.62 -19.66
N VAL A 910 -27.92 83.66 -18.88
CA VAL A 910 -26.82 83.65 -17.91
C VAL A 910 -27.00 82.58 -16.83
N MET A 911 -28.23 82.34 -16.38
CA MET A 911 -28.54 81.31 -15.37
C MET A 911 -28.59 79.89 -15.92
N ARG A 912 -28.61 79.73 -17.25
CA ARG A 912 -28.55 78.41 -17.91
C ARG A 912 -27.12 77.90 -18.10
N HIS A 913 -26.11 78.76 -17.95
CA HIS A 913 -24.72 78.31 -17.97
C HIS A 913 -24.42 77.48 -16.72
N PRO A 914 -23.58 76.43 -16.83
CA PRO A 914 -23.13 75.68 -15.66
C PRO A 914 -22.52 76.64 -14.63
N LEU A 915 -23.06 76.62 -13.41
CA LEU A 915 -22.63 77.49 -12.30
C LEU A 915 -21.38 76.97 -11.59
N ILE A 916 -20.92 75.78 -11.96
CA ILE A 916 -19.75 75.11 -11.42
C ILE A 916 -18.89 74.63 -12.59
N LYS A 917 -17.58 74.83 -12.50
CA LYS A 917 -16.60 74.27 -13.43
C LYS A 917 -15.40 73.73 -12.67
N ASP A 918 -15.14 72.44 -12.81
CA ASP A 918 -13.97 71.80 -12.20
C ASP A 918 -12.79 71.83 -13.17
N GLU A 919 -11.63 72.25 -12.66
CA GLU A 919 -10.34 72.18 -13.34
C GLU A 919 -9.31 71.60 -12.35
N HIS A 920 -9.03 70.30 -12.50
CA HIS A 920 -8.15 69.55 -11.60
C HIS A 920 -8.53 69.74 -10.12
N CYS A 921 -7.59 70.18 -9.28
CA CYS A 921 -7.79 70.38 -7.85
C CYS A 921 -8.67 71.59 -7.47
N ILE A 922 -9.08 72.43 -8.43
CA ILE A 922 -9.83 73.67 -8.17
C ILE A 922 -11.24 73.59 -8.76
N ARG A 923 -12.25 73.77 -7.91
CA ARG A 923 -13.64 73.99 -8.33
C ARG A 923 -13.94 75.48 -8.44
N LEU A 924 -14.32 75.93 -9.63
CA LEU A 924 -14.72 77.30 -9.89
C LEU A 924 -16.22 77.48 -9.65
N GLN A 925 -16.60 78.34 -8.70
CA GLN A 925 -17.99 78.69 -8.42
C GLN A 925 -18.38 80.00 -9.10
N LEU A 926 -19.28 79.89 -10.09
CA LEU A 926 -19.77 80.98 -10.93
C LEU A 926 -21.13 81.54 -10.49
N GLY A 927 -21.76 80.96 -9.45
CA GLY A 927 -23.09 81.35 -8.97
C GLY A 927 -23.20 82.85 -8.67
N HIS A 928 -22.30 83.42 -7.87
CA HIS A 928 -22.29 84.85 -7.55
C HIS A 928 -22.10 85.74 -8.78
N LEU A 929 -21.22 85.35 -9.71
CA LEU A 929 -20.99 86.06 -10.96
C LEU A 929 -22.25 86.03 -11.84
N ALA A 930 -22.86 84.85 -12.03
CA ALA A 930 -24.07 84.69 -12.82
C ALA A 930 -25.24 85.50 -12.26
N ASN A 931 -25.43 85.49 -10.93
CA ASN A 931 -26.44 86.30 -10.24
C ASN A 931 -26.22 87.80 -10.49
N THR A 932 -24.99 88.29 -10.28
CA THR A 932 -24.64 89.70 -10.49
C THR A 932 -24.86 90.14 -11.94
N VAL A 933 -24.49 89.30 -12.91
CA VAL A 933 -24.71 89.58 -14.33
C VAL A 933 -26.20 89.59 -14.67
N GLN A 934 -26.99 88.67 -14.12
CA GLN A 934 -28.45 88.65 -14.28
C GLN A 934 -29.09 89.90 -13.69
N GLU A 935 -28.74 90.30 -12.47
CA GLU A 935 -29.26 91.49 -11.81
C GLU A 935 -28.97 92.75 -12.61
N ASN A 936 -27.74 92.88 -13.13
CA ASN A 936 -27.39 93.98 -14.04
C ASN A 936 -28.27 93.98 -15.29
N ALA A 937 -28.45 92.83 -15.96
CA ALA A 937 -29.32 92.73 -17.13
C ALA A 937 -30.79 93.07 -16.81
N LYS A 938 -31.34 92.58 -15.69
CA LYS A 938 -32.70 92.94 -15.21
C LYS A 938 -32.81 94.44 -14.92
N SER A 939 -31.77 95.04 -14.33
CA SER A 939 -31.71 96.47 -14.09
C SER A 939 -31.80 97.27 -15.40
N TRP A 940 -31.11 96.84 -16.47
CA TRP A 940 -31.24 97.43 -17.81
C TRP A 940 -32.68 97.34 -18.35
N VAL A 941 -33.34 96.19 -18.20
CA VAL A 941 -34.75 96.01 -18.61
C VAL A 941 -35.67 96.97 -17.87
N ILE A 942 -35.54 97.09 -16.55
CA ILE A 942 -36.38 97.98 -15.72
C ILE A 942 -36.21 99.44 -16.15
N SER A 943 -34.97 99.90 -16.36
CA SER A 943 -34.75 101.29 -16.78
C SER A 943 -35.22 101.57 -18.20
N LEU A 944 -35.09 100.62 -19.14
CA LEU A 944 -35.64 100.75 -20.50
C LEU A 944 -37.17 100.80 -20.46
N GLY A 945 -37.80 99.96 -19.63
CA GLY A 945 -39.24 99.97 -19.43
C GLY A 945 -39.75 101.31 -18.87
N LYS A 946 -39.01 101.94 -17.95
CA LYS A 946 -39.35 103.28 -17.45
C LYS A 946 -39.30 104.35 -18.54
N LEU A 947 -38.23 104.39 -19.34
CA LEU A 947 -38.12 105.36 -20.44
C LEU A 947 -39.17 105.15 -21.54
N LEU A 948 -39.50 103.90 -21.87
CA LEU A 948 -40.60 103.60 -22.79
C LEU A 948 -41.93 104.11 -22.23
N ASN A 949 -42.20 103.89 -20.94
CA ASN A 949 -43.42 104.37 -20.29
C ASN A 949 -43.51 105.91 -20.27
N GLU A 950 -42.40 106.60 -19.98
CA GLU A 950 -42.33 108.06 -20.03
C GLU A 950 -42.58 108.60 -21.45
N SER A 951 -41.93 108.02 -22.46
CA SER A 951 -42.12 108.39 -23.87
C SER A 951 -43.56 108.11 -24.35
N ALA A 952 -44.13 106.95 -24.02
CA ALA A 952 -45.50 106.61 -24.38
C ALA A 952 -46.53 107.50 -23.68
N LYS A 953 -46.25 107.88 -22.43
CA LYS A 953 -47.09 108.82 -21.68
C LYS A 953 -47.06 110.22 -22.31
N GLU A 954 -45.89 110.69 -22.76
CA GLU A 954 -45.75 111.96 -23.49
C GLU A 954 -46.48 111.93 -24.84
N GLU A 955 -46.33 110.87 -25.64
CA GLU A 955 -47.07 110.69 -26.90
C GLU A 955 -48.59 110.62 -26.68
N LEU A 956 -49.04 109.92 -25.64
CA LEU A 956 -50.46 109.80 -25.32
C LEU A 956 -51.05 111.13 -24.85
N TYR A 957 -50.31 111.92 -24.07
CA TYR A 957 -50.73 113.29 -23.73
C TYR A 957 -50.79 114.18 -24.96
N ASN A 958 -49.79 114.13 -25.86
CA ASN A 958 -49.81 114.90 -27.10
C ASN A 958 -50.98 114.50 -28.01
N LEU A 959 -51.27 113.21 -28.15
CA LEU A 959 -52.43 112.73 -28.92
C LEU A 959 -53.75 113.15 -28.25
N HIS A 960 -53.82 113.11 -26.92
CA HIS A 960 -55.00 113.59 -26.19
C HIS A 960 -55.22 115.08 -26.39
N GLU A 961 -54.17 115.91 -26.35
CA GLU A 961 -54.23 117.33 -26.69
C GLU A 961 -54.65 117.55 -28.15
N GLU A 962 -54.11 116.80 -29.12
CA GLU A 962 -54.53 116.88 -30.53
C GLU A 962 -56.00 116.47 -30.72
N MET A 963 -56.46 115.42 -30.03
CA MET A 963 -57.87 115.01 -30.05
C MET A 963 -58.77 116.06 -29.39
N GLU A 964 -58.36 116.69 -28.29
CA GLU A 964 -59.09 117.82 -27.70
C GLU A 964 -59.17 119.02 -28.65
N VAL A 965 -58.08 119.33 -29.38
CA VAL A 965 -58.06 120.40 -30.39
C VAL A 965 -58.97 120.06 -31.57
N LEU A 966 -58.95 118.82 -32.07
CA LEU A 966 -59.85 118.37 -33.13
C LEU A 966 -61.32 118.33 -32.70
N ASN A 967 -61.62 117.97 -31.45
CA ASN A 967 -62.98 118.04 -30.89
C ASN A 967 -63.50 119.47 -30.73
N ARG A 968 -62.62 120.48 -30.68
CA ARG A 968 -62.99 121.91 -30.75
C ARG A 968 -63.21 122.40 -32.19
N CYS A 969 -62.89 121.59 -33.20
CA CYS A 969 -63.08 121.87 -34.63
C CYS A 969 -64.27 121.11 -35.27
N VAL A 970 -65.06 120.39 -34.47
CA VAL A 970 -66.41 119.85 -34.79
C VAL A 970 -67.42 120.57 -33.91
#